data_AF-L7C784-F1
#
_entry.id   AF-L7C784-F1
#
_cell.length_a   1.000
_cell.length_b   1.000
_cell.length_c   1.000
_cell.angle_alpha   90.00
_cell.angle_beta   90.00
_cell.angle_gamma   90.00
#
_symmetry.space_group_name_H-M   'P 1'
#
loop_
_entity.id
_entity.type
_entity.pdbx_description
1 polymer ?
#
loop_
_entity_poly.entity_id
_entity_poly.type
_entity_poly.pdbx_seq_one_letter_code
_entity_poly.pdbx_strand_id
1 'polypeptide(L)'
;MNLPLRHVEFSEDSLQRQQQLVSREWLVTAGSGSYAMGSLGFVPTRRHHGLLVANLPAPLGRTMSLIQLREEVVGADGEVIGRLWGKESVEHGLQIHGDSALESFRLEGGLPVWQYRIGSLAIEKALVLPHGSSTACVRYRLDLGSDPSETLTLRLRPMVQFRGHNDSVDTPCEASCRSVELDRSYEVSAERCATPLRIRFNGCEPSYVCDPVSDPGCFYRVEQSRGYDHMGTLHSDGFFNLDVAKATEILVTASMDPWDDVDRLLTSDVFETERHRRLSLLEQATSCKIDSQTFDDVTSELILTADQFVIAPAPRQADRPDSDPRTEEPVRRSIIAGYPWFTDWGRDTMISLPGLTLATGRFDDAKSILLTFADYVRDGLIPNLFPEGGQEGMYHTADATLWFFQAIAEYQRATGDDELVQQLLPKLSQIVDAHRTGTRFGIRVDPSDGLLIQGEEGVQLTWMDAKAGDWVVTPRRGKAVEINALWYNAIKLHSEWLRQFGSSDQLDSIGDQVDQTYRSFNERFWFAEGNHLFDIVDGECGDDASLRPNQLFALSLTHPVLGRKHWDDVIDSCVEHLLTPLGLRSLAMSSPDYHGVYHGDVVKRDAAYHQGTVWSWLIGPMVRAWCRANPDRGDVAADWLVGLEEHLGESCIGQLSEIFEGNAPHAAKGCNAQAWSIGEMLIAKQLVARQSANNA
;
A
#
# COMPACT_ATOMS: atom_id res chain seq x y z
N MET A 1 23.25 11.82 7.39
CA MET A 1 22.72 10.60 6.73
C MET A 1 22.43 10.95 5.28
N ASN A 2 22.66 10.05 4.32
CA ASN A 2 22.27 10.28 2.92
C ASN A 2 20.95 9.54 2.65
N LEU A 3 20.16 10.04 1.69
CA LEU A 3 18.99 9.31 1.22
C LEU A 3 19.44 8.08 0.40
N PRO A 4 18.75 6.93 0.53
CA PRO A 4 19.08 5.74 -0.25
C PRO A 4 18.84 5.98 -1.75
N LEU A 5 19.64 5.32 -2.59
CA LEU A 5 19.59 5.41 -4.04
C LEU A 5 19.31 4.04 -4.64
N ARG A 6 18.20 3.89 -5.36
CA ARG A 6 17.89 2.68 -6.13
C ARG A 6 18.00 2.98 -7.62
N HIS A 7 19.02 2.43 -8.26
CA HIS A 7 19.18 2.49 -9.71
C HIS A 7 18.40 1.37 -10.39
N VAL A 8 17.84 1.65 -11.56
CA VAL A 8 17.24 0.63 -12.41
C VAL A 8 18.14 0.38 -13.59
N GLU A 9 18.59 -0.86 -13.72
CA GLU A 9 19.32 -1.31 -14.89
C GLU A 9 18.35 -1.64 -16.02
N PHE A 10 18.64 -1.09 -17.19
CA PHE A 10 17.92 -1.35 -18.42
C PHE A 10 18.66 -2.38 -19.25
N SER A 11 17.92 -3.30 -19.88
CA SER A 11 18.50 -4.26 -20.81
C SER A 11 19.10 -3.55 -22.03
N GLU A 12 20.21 -4.09 -22.55
CA GLU A 12 20.75 -3.69 -23.85
C GLU A 12 19.89 -4.23 -25.01
N ASP A 13 19.11 -5.29 -24.78
CA ASP A 13 18.14 -5.78 -25.74
C ASP A 13 16.94 -4.84 -25.82
N SER A 14 16.70 -4.27 -27.00
CA SER A 14 15.68 -3.24 -27.21
C SER A 14 14.27 -3.72 -26.87
N LEU A 15 13.93 -4.99 -27.11
CA LEU A 15 12.60 -5.51 -26.82
C LEU A 15 12.39 -5.66 -25.31
N GLN A 16 13.38 -6.24 -24.61
CA GLN A 16 13.36 -6.36 -23.16
C GLN A 16 13.34 -5.00 -22.48
N ARG A 17 14.10 -4.03 -23.00
CA ARG A 17 14.10 -2.65 -22.51
C ARG A 17 12.72 -2.01 -22.65
N GLN A 18 12.09 -2.11 -23.81
CA GLN A 18 10.71 -1.62 -23.99
C GLN A 18 9.72 -2.30 -23.05
N GLN A 19 9.89 -3.60 -22.80
CA GLN A 19 9.08 -4.30 -21.82
C GLN A 19 9.30 -3.73 -20.41
N GLN A 20 10.55 -3.54 -19.97
CA GLN A 20 10.88 -2.92 -18.69
C GLN A 20 10.26 -1.52 -18.55
N LEU A 21 10.29 -0.71 -19.61
CA LEU A 21 9.76 0.65 -19.60
C LEU A 21 8.24 0.71 -19.43
N VAL A 22 7.52 -0.35 -19.78
CA VAL A 22 6.05 -0.39 -19.69
C VAL A 22 5.57 -1.23 -18.51
N SER A 23 6.30 -2.27 -18.14
CA SER A 23 5.91 -3.18 -17.05
C SER A 23 6.42 -2.73 -15.68
N ARG A 24 7.51 -1.95 -15.61
CA ARG A 24 7.98 -1.37 -14.36
C ARG A 24 7.30 -0.02 -14.11
N GLU A 25 6.82 0.16 -12.89
CA GLU A 25 6.06 1.31 -12.43
C GLU A 25 6.81 2.05 -11.31
N TRP A 26 6.40 3.29 -11.05
CA TRP A 26 6.85 4.13 -9.95
C TRP A 26 5.65 4.69 -9.18
N LEU A 27 5.83 5.01 -7.90
CA LEU A 27 4.79 5.55 -7.01
C LEU A 27 5.36 6.67 -6.12
N VAL A 28 4.65 7.78 -6.04
CA VAL A 28 4.89 8.87 -5.09
C VAL A 28 3.56 9.21 -4.42
N THR A 29 3.53 9.32 -3.10
CA THR A 29 2.31 9.66 -2.35
C THR A 29 2.51 10.94 -1.55
N ALA A 30 1.40 11.62 -1.25
CA ALA A 30 1.42 12.91 -0.57
C ALA A 30 1.04 12.83 0.92
N GLY A 31 0.78 11.65 1.49
CA GLY A 31 0.30 11.52 2.88
C GLY A 31 -1.13 12.07 3.14
N SER A 32 -1.80 12.64 2.13
CA SER A 32 -3.21 13.06 2.16
C SER A 32 -4.16 12.02 1.53
N GLY A 33 -3.61 10.93 1.00
CA GLY A 33 -4.30 9.99 0.10
C GLY A 33 -4.12 10.31 -1.38
N SER A 34 -3.67 11.52 -1.73
CA SER A 34 -3.24 11.89 -3.08
C SER A 34 -1.95 11.16 -3.47
N TYR A 35 -1.82 10.80 -4.74
CA TYR A 35 -0.64 10.10 -5.24
C TYR A 35 -0.40 10.38 -6.73
N ALA A 36 0.79 10.00 -7.19
CA ALA A 36 1.16 9.94 -8.60
C ALA A 36 1.79 8.57 -8.87
N MET A 37 1.43 7.97 -10.00
CA MET A 37 2.01 6.70 -10.43
C MET A 37 2.03 6.61 -11.95
N GLY A 38 2.94 5.80 -12.48
CA GLY A 38 2.99 5.50 -13.90
C GLY A 38 4.03 4.44 -14.24
N SER A 39 4.09 4.05 -15.51
CA SER A 39 5.20 3.25 -16.01
C SER A 39 6.46 4.12 -16.18
N LEU A 40 7.63 3.51 -16.25
CA LEU A 40 8.90 4.21 -16.46
C LEU A 40 8.93 5.01 -17.78
N GLY A 41 8.32 4.48 -18.83
CA GLY A 41 8.17 5.13 -20.15
C GLY A 41 6.95 6.04 -20.25
N PHE A 42 6.31 6.38 -19.12
CA PHE A 42 5.09 7.17 -19.02
C PHE A 42 3.87 6.61 -19.77
N VAL A 43 3.91 5.39 -20.32
CA VAL A 43 2.75 4.75 -20.96
C VAL A 43 1.63 4.51 -19.93
N PRO A 44 0.39 5.01 -20.15
CA PRO A 44 -0.76 4.65 -19.34
C PRO A 44 -1.14 3.19 -19.60
N THR A 45 -0.87 2.28 -18.66
CA THR A 45 -1.15 0.84 -18.82
C THR A 45 -2.37 0.39 -18.04
N ARG A 46 -2.70 1.09 -16.94
CA ARG A 46 -3.87 0.86 -16.07
C ARG A 46 -4.61 2.17 -15.81
N ARG A 47 -5.88 2.09 -15.42
CA ARG A 47 -6.75 3.26 -15.19
C ARG A 47 -6.29 4.17 -14.04
N HIS A 48 -5.29 3.75 -13.27
CA HIS A 48 -4.80 4.48 -12.11
C HIS A 48 -3.51 5.27 -12.40
N HIS A 49 -2.94 5.15 -13.60
CA HIS A 49 -1.76 5.94 -13.99
C HIS A 49 -2.11 7.41 -14.15
N GLY A 50 -1.38 8.26 -13.44
CA GLY A 50 -1.51 9.71 -13.51
C GLY A 50 -0.39 10.41 -12.74
N LEU A 51 0.01 11.59 -13.23
CA LEU A 51 0.94 12.49 -12.54
C LEU A 51 0.28 13.18 -11.34
N LEU A 52 -1.05 13.26 -11.29
CA LEU A 52 -1.80 13.69 -10.12
C LEU A 52 -3.15 12.95 -10.05
N VAL A 53 -3.29 12.13 -9.00
CA VAL A 53 -4.55 11.58 -8.52
C VAL A 53 -4.83 12.23 -7.18
N ALA A 54 -5.75 13.19 -7.16
CA ALA A 54 -6.01 14.03 -6.00
C ALA A 54 -7.11 13.41 -5.12
N ASN A 55 -6.87 13.30 -3.81
CA ASN A 55 -7.87 12.93 -2.83
C ASN A 55 -8.71 14.16 -2.45
N LEU A 56 -9.86 14.30 -3.10
CA LEU A 56 -10.78 15.42 -2.89
C LEU A 56 -11.81 15.10 -1.80
N PRO A 57 -12.39 16.13 -1.14
CA PRO A 57 -13.45 15.91 -0.15
C PRO A 57 -14.62 15.08 -0.69
N ALA A 58 -15.30 14.39 0.23
CA ALA A 58 -16.50 13.63 -0.11
C ALA A 58 -17.53 14.51 -0.85
N PRO A 59 -18.23 13.98 -1.87
CA PRO A 59 -18.27 12.56 -2.26
C PRO A 59 -17.21 12.16 -3.32
N LEU A 60 -16.28 13.03 -3.70
CA LEU A 60 -15.38 12.77 -4.83
C LEU A 60 -14.31 11.73 -4.52
N GLY A 61 -13.66 11.83 -3.35
CA GLY A 61 -12.51 10.98 -3.01
C GLY A 61 -11.37 11.13 -4.00
N ARG A 62 -10.59 10.07 -4.21
CA ARG A 62 -9.52 10.05 -5.22
C ARG A 62 -10.09 10.29 -6.62
N THR A 63 -9.57 11.32 -7.27
CA THR A 63 -10.01 11.83 -8.56
C THR A 63 -8.81 11.93 -9.51
N MET A 64 -8.91 11.30 -10.67
CA MET A 64 -7.93 11.46 -11.74
C MET A 64 -8.01 12.89 -12.26
N SER A 65 -6.87 13.58 -12.42
CA SER A 65 -6.84 14.94 -12.96
C SER A 65 -5.78 15.09 -14.05
N LEU A 66 -4.50 15.04 -13.70
CA LEU A 66 -3.38 15.11 -14.65
C LEU A 66 -2.83 13.71 -14.92
N ILE A 67 -2.95 13.24 -16.15
CA ILE A 67 -2.52 11.90 -16.54
C ILE A 67 -1.05 11.91 -16.97
N GLN A 68 -0.68 12.82 -17.87
CA GLN A 68 0.67 12.97 -18.39
C GLN A 68 0.98 14.44 -18.67
N LEU A 69 2.26 14.80 -18.62
CA LEU A 69 2.80 15.92 -19.38
C LEU A 69 3.45 15.28 -20.61
N ARG A 70 3.03 15.65 -21.81
CA ARG A 70 3.71 15.24 -23.04
C ARG A 70 4.77 16.26 -23.37
N GLU A 71 6.02 15.87 -23.18
CA GLU A 71 7.18 16.70 -23.43
C GLU A 71 7.68 16.53 -24.87
N GLU A 72 7.84 17.64 -25.57
CA GLU A 72 8.57 17.71 -26.84
C GLU A 72 9.72 18.71 -26.70
N VAL A 73 10.90 18.32 -27.17
CA VAL A 73 12.04 19.23 -27.33
C VAL A 73 12.02 19.74 -28.76
N VAL A 74 11.92 21.05 -28.92
CA VAL A 74 11.80 21.72 -30.21
C VAL A 74 13.08 22.50 -30.50
N GLY A 75 13.65 22.29 -31.68
CA GLY A 75 14.82 22.99 -32.19
C GLY A 75 14.55 24.43 -32.57
N ALA A 76 15.60 25.21 -32.81
CA ALA A 76 15.51 26.60 -33.27
C ALA A 76 14.84 26.74 -34.66
N ASP A 77 14.85 25.67 -35.46
CA ASP A 77 14.17 25.56 -36.75
C ASP A 77 12.67 25.24 -36.62
N GLY A 78 12.19 24.98 -35.40
CA GLY A 78 10.80 24.61 -35.10
C GLY A 78 10.52 23.11 -35.21
N GLU A 79 11.51 22.28 -35.54
CA GLU A 79 11.36 20.83 -35.64
C GLU A 79 11.38 20.16 -34.27
N VAL A 80 10.58 19.10 -34.10
CA VAL A 80 10.60 18.29 -32.87
C VAL A 80 11.76 17.31 -32.92
N ILE A 81 12.81 17.59 -32.13
CA ILE A 81 14.04 16.79 -32.08
C ILE A 81 14.01 15.69 -31.01
N GLY A 82 13.07 15.76 -30.06
CA GLY A 82 12.91 14.74 -29.03
C GLY A 82 11.53 14.74 -28.39
N ARG A 83 11.13 13.58 -27.86
CA ARG A 83 9.85 13.36 -27.15
C ARG A 83 10.10 12.44 -25.96
N LEU A 84 9.55 12.75 -24.78
CA LEU A 84 9.85 12.04 -23.52
C LEU A 84 8.60 11.42 -22.85
N TRP A 85 7.65 10.99 -23.66
CA TRP A 85 6.38 10.40 -23.23
C TRP A 85 6.07 9.14 -24.03
N GLY A 86 5.16 8.31 -23.53
CA GLY A 86 4.71 7.14 -24.27
C GLY A 86 3.20 6.95 -24.22
N LYS A 87 2.69 6.16 -25.17
CA LYS A 87 1.30 5.72 -25.23
C LYS A 87 1.21 4.38 -25.93
N GLU A 88 0.12 3.68 -25.70
CA GLU A 88 -0.27 2.56 -26.53
C GLU A 88 -1.60 2.90 -27.21
N SER A 89 -1.71 2.59 -28.50
CA SER A 89 -2.94 2.83 -29.26
C SER A 89 -3.24 1.66 -30.17
N VAL A 90 -4.51 1.50 -30.54
CA VAL A 90 -4.93 0.43 -31.46
C VAL A 90 -4.32 0.61 -32.85
N GLU A 91 -4.20 1.86 -33.31
CA GLU A 91 -3.72 2.17 -34.66
C GLU A 91 -2.20 2.01 -34.78
N HIS A 92 -1.44 2.46 -33.78
CA HIS A 92 0.02 2.55 -33.87
C HIS A 92 0.77 1.60 -32.92
N GLY A 93 0.04 0.79 -32.14
CA GLY A 93 0.63 -0.08 -31.13
C GLY A 93 1.30 0.70 -29.99
N LEU A 94 2.29 0.06 -29.37
CA LEU A 94 3.11 0.63 -28.30
C LEU A 94 4.11 1.66 -28.87
N GLN A 95 4.05 2.88 -28.34
CA GLN A 95 4.95 3.98 -28.65
C GLN A 95 5.59 4.49 -27.36
N ILE A 96 6.90 4.25 -27.19
CA ILE A 96 7.68 4.80 -26.09
C ILE A 96 8.66 5.80 -26.67
N HIS A 97 8.31 7.08 -26.64
CA HIS A 97 9.23 8.10 -27.11
C HIS A 97 10.28 8.40 -26.05
N GLY A 98 11.53 8.56 -26.49
CA GLY A 98 12.64 8.82 -25.59
C GLY A 98 13.27 7.57 -24.98
N ASP A 99 12.84 6.36 -25.37
CA ASP A 99 13.46 5.09 -24.95
C ASP A 99 14.99 5.10 -25.13
N SER A 100 15.45 5.41 -26.34
CA SER A 100 16.88 5.50 -26.65
C SER A 100 17.59 6.70 -26.02
N ALA A 101 16.83 7.72 -25.60
CA ALA A 101 17.35 8.91 -24.97
C ALA A 101 17.48 8.74 -23.44
N LEU A 102 16.71 7.84 -22.83
CA LEU A 102 16.72 7.60 -21.38
C LEU A 102 18.02 6.89 -20.98
N GLU A 103 18.94 7.60 -20.34
CA GLU A 103 20.22 7.03 -19.89
C GLU A 103 20.05 6.27 -18.59
N SER A 104 19.26 6.82 -17.65
CA SER A 104 19.05 6.19 -16.35
C SER A 104 17.72 6.58 -15.71
N PHE A 105 17.22 5.68 -14.86
CA PHE A 105 16.17 5.94 -13.90
C PHE A 105 16.67 5.54 -12.52
N ARG A 106 16.33 6.34 -11.51
CA ARG A 106 16.60 6.02 -10.11
C ARG A 106 15.52 6.55 -9.18
N LEU A 107 15.39 5.92 -8.02
CA LEU A 107 14.72 6.51 -6.87
C LEU A 107 15.76 7.17 -5.96
N GLU A 108 15.61 8.47 -5.71
CA GLU A 108 16.38 9.21 -4.71
C GLU A 108 15.54 9.38 -3.44
N GLY A 109 15.82 8.57 -2.41
CA GLY A 109 14.99 8.52 -1.21
C GLY A 109 13.53 8.17 -1.51
N GLY A 110 13.27 7.35 -2.54
CA GLY A 110 11.92 6.99 -2.99
C GLY A 110 11.28 7.98 -3.97
N LEU A 111 11.95 9.07 -4.35
CA LEU A 111 11.45 10.02 -5.35
C LEU A 111 12.03 9.69 -6.74
N PRO A 112 11.21 9.59 -7.80
CA PRO A 112 11.68 9.15 -9.10
C PRO A 112 12.41 10.27 -9.85
N VAL A 113 13.56 9.90 -10.41
CA VAL A 113 14.40 10.77 -11.24
C VAL A 113 14.78 10.05 -12.52
N TRP A 114 14.53 10.70 -13.66
CA TRP A 114 14.90 10.25 -14.99
C TRP A 114 16.02 11.14 -15.53
N GLN A 115 16.99 10.54 -16.20
CA GLN A 115 18.02 11.26 -16.95
C GLN A 115 17.95 10.89 -18.42
N TYR A 116 17.78 11.90 -19.27
CA TYR A 116 17.76 11.75 -20.71
C TYR A 116 18.91 12.51 -21.37
N ARG A 117 19.34 12.02 -22.53
CA ARG A 117 20.27 12.71 -23.42
C ARG A 117 19.74 12.73 -24.85
N ILE A 118 19.60 13.92 -25.42
CA ILE A 118 19.20 14.15 -26.81
C ILE A 118 20.30 14.98 -27.46
N GLY A 119 21.20 14.32 -28.22
CA GLY A 119 22.39 14.98 -28.74
C GLY A 119 23.28 15.54 -27.62
N SER A 120 23.48 16.86 -27.60
CA SER A 120 24.20 17.60 -26.56
C SER A 120 23.36 17.91 -25.32
N LEU A 121 22.02 17.91 -25.44
CA LEU A 121 21.11 18.28 -24.36
C LEU A 121 21.00 17.16 -23.33
N ALA A 122 21.35 17.46 -22.08
CA ALA A 122 21.05 16.63 -20.92
C ALA A 122 19.78 17.13 -20.22
N ILE A 123 18.89 16.21 -19.86
CA ILE A 123 17.61 16.50 -19.20
C ILE A 123 17.49 15.62 -17.95
N GLU A 124 17.48 16.22 -16.77
CA GLU A 124 17.04 15.55 -15.55
C GLU A 124 15.59 15.94 -15.26
N LYS A 125 14.70 14.94 -15.22
CA LYS A 125 13.30 15.08 -14.80
C LYS A 125 13.15 14.46 -13.42
N ALA A 126 12.57 15.18 -12.47
CA ALA A 126 12.28 14.67 -11.13
C ALA A 126 10.84 15.01 -10.72
N LEU A 127 10.21 14.17 -9.92
CA LEU A 127 8.84 14.36 -9.44
C LEU A 127 8.79 14.32 -7.91
N VAL A 128 8.04 15.24 -7.32
CA VAL A 128 7.69 15.23 -5.90
C VAL A 128 6.23 15.62 -5.71
N LEU A 129 5.55 14.97 -4.76
CA LEU A 129 4.26 15.41 -4.26
C LEU A 129 4.49 15.96 -2.85
N PRO A 130 4.36 17.29 -2.63
CA PRO A 130 4.57 17.85 -1.31
C PRO A 130 3.62 17.24 -0.27
N HIS A 131 4.18 16.81 0.86
CA HIS A 131 3.42 16.12 1.90
C HIS A 131 2.27 16.99 2.44
N GLY A 132 1.08 16.40 2.53
CA GLY A 132 -0.17 17.03 2.96
C GLY A 132 -0.94 17.75 1.85
N SER A 133 -0.46 17.78 0.61
CA SER A 133 -1.07 18.53 -0.50
C SER A 133 -1.65 17.62 -1.59
N SER A 134 -2.57 18.13 -2.39
CA SER A 134 -3.01 17.53 -3.66
C SER A 134 -2.29 18.20 -4.83
N THR A 135 -0.96 18.23 -4.75
CA THR A 135 -0.09 18.94 -5.69
C THR A 135 1.03 18.02 -6.18
N ALA A 136 1.28 18.03 -7.49
CA ALA A 136 2.41 17.39 -8.14
C ALA A 136 3.38 18.45 -8.68
N CYS A 137 4.66 18.31 -8.34
CA CYS A 137 5.73 19.20 -8.75
C CYS A 137 6.74 18.44 -9.61
N VAL A 138 6.84 18.80 -10.89
CA VAL A 138 7.81 18.21 -11.83
C VAL A 138 8.93 19.21 -12.08
N ARG A 139 10.16 18.82 -11.74
CA ARG A 139 11.37 19.62 -12.00
C ARG A 139 12.07 19.10 -13.24
N TYR A 140 12.42 20.01 -14.14
CA TYR A 140 13.31 19.77 -15.28
C TYR A 140 14.59 20.57 -15.07
N ARG A 141 15.75 19.90 -15.09
CA ARG A 141 17.05 20.56 -15.23
C ARG A 141 17.57 20.25 -16.62
N LEU A 142 17.79 21.31 -17.39
CA LEU A 142 18.16 21.27 -18.79
C LEU A 142 19.55 21.89 -18.95
N ASP A 143 20.48 21.15 -19.55
CA ASP A 143 21.83 21.62 -19.83
C ASP A 143 22.15 21.39 -21.31
N LEU A 144 22.28 22.49 -22.08
CA LEU A 144 22.60 22.48 -23.51
C LEU A 144 24.10 22.26 -23.78
N GLY A 145 24.93 22.20 -22.74
CA GLY A 145 26.37 22.08 -22.85
C GLY A 145 27.04 23.39 -23.28
N SER A 146 28.01 23.31 -24.19
CA SER A 146 28.99 24.37 -24.42
C SER A 146 28.75 25.26 -25.65
N ASP A 147 27.74 25.00 -26.48
CA ASP A 147 27.38 25.89 -27.61
C ASP A 147 26.40 26.99 -27.14
N PRO A 148 26.84 28.26 -27.05
CA PRO A 148 26.00 29.36 -26.57
C PRO A 148 24.97 29.87 -27.59
N SER A 149 24.95 29.33 -28.82
CA SER A 149 24.07 29.79 -29.91
C SER A 149 22.81 28.94 -30.12
N GLU A 150 22.73 27.77 -29.49
CA GLU A 150 21.60 26.86 -29.59
C GLU A 150 20.48 27.31 -28.64
N THR A 151 19.31 27.64 -29.19
CA THR A 151 18.09 27.91 -28.42
C THR A 151 17.11 26.78 -28.65
N LEU A 152 16.65 26.14 -27.58
CA LEU A 152 15.63 25.10 -27.65
C LEU A 152 14.37 25.55 -26.91
N THR A 153 13.24 24.95 -27.26
CA THR A 153 11.99 25.12 -26.54
C THR A 153 11.56 23.78 -25.97
N LEU A 154 11.30 23.73 -24.66
CA LEU A 154 10.60 22.61 -24.04
C LEU A 154 9.10 22.87 -24.15
N ARG A 155 8.43 22.10 -25.00
CA ARG A 155 6.98 22.14 -25.16
C ARG A 155 6.34 21.14 -24.22
N LEU A 156 5.46 21.60 -23.35
CA LEU A 156 4.72 20.78 -22.40
C LEU A 156 3.22 20.81 -22.70
N ARG A 157 2.66 19.67 -23.07
CA ARG A 157 1.21 19.50 -23.25
C ARG A 157 0.62 18.69 -22.07
N PRO A 158 -0.17 19.30 -21.17
CA PRO A 158 -0.89 18.55 -20.15
C PRO A 158 -2.00 17.72 -20.79
N MET A 159 -1.97 16.41 -20.52
CA MET A 159 -3.04 15.48 -20.86
C MET A 159 -3.85 15.19 -19.61
N VAL A 160 -5.12 15.56 -19.62
CA VAL A 160 -6.03 15.47 -18.48
C VAL A 160 -7.13 14.46 -18.73
N GLN A 161 -7.66 13.92 -17.62
CA GLN A 161 -8.88 13.15 -17.59
C GLN A 161 -9.51 13.27 -16.21
N PHE A 162 -10.61 14.02 -16.10
CA PHE A 162 -11.35 14.23 -14.85
C PHE A 162 -12.40 13.14 -14.66
N ARG A 163 -12.07 12.14 -13.84
CA ARG A 163 -12.99 11.05 -13.46
C ARG A 163 -12.68 10.52 -12.06
N GLY A 164 -13.65 9.83 -11.46
CA GLY A 164 -13.42 9.10 -10.23
C GLY A 164 -12.33 8.04 -10.42
N HIS A 165 -11.58 7.76 -9.36
CA HIS A 165 -10.46 6.82 -9.37
C HIS A 165 -10.85 5.40 -9.87
N ASN A 166 -12.07 4.97 -9.57
CA ASN A 166 -12.62 3.67 -9.98
C ASN A 166 -13.50 3.70 -11.24
N ASP A 167 -13.74 4.88 -11.80
CA ASP A 167 -14.53 5.03 -13.03
C ASP A 167 -13.78 4.41 -14.23
N SER A 168 -14.55 4.01 -15.24
CA SER A 168 -14.01 3.47 -16.49
C SER A 168 -13.12 4.49 -17.22
N VAL A 169 -12.10 3.99 -17.94
CA VAL A 169 -11.20 4.82 -18.76
C VAL A 169 -11.88 5.47 -19.97
N ASP A 170 -13.04 4.95 -20.38
CA ASP A 170 -13.86 5.51 -21.47
C ASP A 170 -14.82 6.62 -21.00
N THR A 171 -14.81 6.95 -19.70
CA THR A 171 -15.65 8.01 -19.13
C THR A 171 -15.40 9.32 -19.86
N PRO A 172 -16.45 9.95 -20.45
CA PRO A 172 -16.30 11.20 -21.18
C PRO A 172 -15.75 12.32 -20.28
N CYS A 173 -14.78 13.07 -20.80
CA CYS A 173 -14.17 14.19 -20.11
C CYS A 173 -14.04 15.40 -21.06
N GLU A 174 -14.95 16.36 -20.94
CA GLU A 174 -14.77 17.66 -21.60
C GLU A 174 -14.07 18.61 -20.63
N ALA A 175 -12.79 18.88 -20.89
CA ALA A 175 -11.98 19.81 -20.13
C ALA A 175 -11.62 21.02 -21.00
N SER A 176 -11.61 22.21 -20.40
CA SER A 176 -11.23 23.46 -21.04
C SER A 176 -10.19 24.17 -20.18
N CYS A 177 -9.20 24.78 -20.82
CA CYS A 177 -8.19 25.57 -20.13
C CYS A 177 -8.51 27.06 -20.25
N ARG A 178 -8.35 27.79 -19.16
CA ARG A 178 -8.42 29.25 -19.15
C ARG A 178 -7.21 29.82 -18.40
N SER A 179 -6.68 30.91 -18.93
CA SER A 179 -5.74 31.75 -18.16
C SER A 179 -6.53 32.47 -17.08
N VAL A 180 -6.03 32.47 -15.85
CA VAL A 180 -6.66 33.17 -14.72
C VAL A 180 -5.67 34.21 -14.21
N GLU A 181 -6.13 35.46 -14.18
CA GLU A 181 -5.31 36.64 -13.91
C GLU A 181 -4.20 36.90 -14.94
N LEU A 182 -3.69 38.14 -14.99
CA LEU A 182 -2.58 38.54 -15.87
C LEU A 182 -1.22 37.97 -15.40
N ASP A 183 -1.22 37.15 -14.36
CA ASP A 183 -0.04 36.67 -13.61
C ASP A 183 0.34 35.22 -13.92
N ARG A 184 0.02 34.74 -15.14
CA ARG A 184 0.60 33.50 -15.71
C ARG A 184 0.22 32.23 -14.95
N SER A 185 -0.98 32.24 -14.40
CA SER A 185 -1.65 31.11 -13.75
C SER A 185 -2.68 30.51 -14.71
N TYR A 186 -2.71 29.18 -14.79
CA TYR A 186 -3.61 28.46 -15.71
C TYR A 186 -4.54 27.54 -14.93
N GLU A 187 -5.82 27.54 -15.28
CA GLU A 187 -6.81 26.63 -14.72
C GLU A 187 -7.40 25.75 -15.83
N VAL A 188 -7.33 24.43 -15.64
CA VAL A 188 -8.05 23.46 -16.44
C VAL A 188 -9.28 23.02 -15.66
N SER A 189 -10.45 23.34 -16.19
CA SER A 189 -11.75 22.99 -15.58
C SER A 189 -12.46 21.95 -16.42
N ALA A 190 -13.16 21.04 -15.77
CA ALA A 190 -14.02 20.06 -16.42
C ALA A 190 -15.40 20.05 -15.74
N GLU A 191 -16.47 19.84 -16.51
CA GLU A 191 -17.85 19.90 -15.99
C GLU A 191 -18.10 18.95 -14.82
N ARG A 192 -17.43 17.79 -14.83
CA ARG A 192 -17.56 16.73 -13.82
C ARG A 192 -16.82 17.00 -12.51
N CYS A 193 -15.94 18.00 -12.46
CA CYS A 193 -15.14 18.31 -11.28
C CYS A 193 -15.17 19.80 -11.01
N ALA A 194 -15.82 20.20 -9.91
CA ALA A 194 -15.92 21.60 -9.51
C ALA A 194 -14.56 22.21 -9.13
N THR A 195 -13.58 21.38 -8.76
CA THR A 195 -12.23 21.82 -8.42
C THR A 195 -11.37 21.85 -9.70
N PRO A 196 -10.88 23.01 -10.13
CA PRO A 196 -10.02 23.09 -11.30
C PRO A 196 -8.61 22.58 -10.99
N LEU A 197 -7.94 22.04 -12.01
CA LEU A 197 -6.51 21.79 -11.98
C LEU A 197 -5.77 23.11 -12.24
N ARG A 198 -4.96 23.54 -11.28
CA ARG A 198 -4.13 24.75 -11.34
C ARG A 198 -2.73 24.39 -11.80
N ILE A 199 -2.23 25.08 -12.82
CA ILE A 199 -0.88 24.88 -13.35
C ILE A 199 -0.10 26.18 -13.24
N ARG A 200 1.11 26.08 -12.68
CA ARG A 200 2.05 27.19 -12.55
C ARG A 200 3.46 26.76 -12.91
N PHE A 201 4.23 27.71 -13.44
CA PHE A 201 5.61 27.53 -13.86
C PHE A 201 6.53 28.44 -13.05
N ASN A 202 7.70 27.95 -12.68
CA ASN A 202 8.78 28.72 -12.09
C ASN A 202 10.09 28.47 -12.84
N GLY A 203 10.97 29.48 -12.88
CA GLY A 203 12.25 29.44 -13.60
C GLY A 203 12.19 29.82 -15.09
N CYS A 204 10.99 29.95 -15.67
CA CYS A 204 10.79 30.44 -17.04
C CYS A 204 9.40 31.07 -17.21
N GLU A 205 9.22 31.88 -18.27
CA GLU A 205 7.92 32.44 -18.63
C GLU A 205 7.26 31.56 -19.72
N PRO A 206 6.09 30.96 -19.46
CA PRO A 206 5.42 30.11 -20.44
C PRO A 206 4.69 30.93 -21.51
N SER A 207 4.78 30.49 -22.77
CA SER A 207 3.86 30.90 -23.83
C SER A 207 2.81 29.82 -24.05
N TYR A 208 1.54 30.14 -23.77
CA TYR A 208 0.43 29.21 -23.98
C TYR A 208 -0.10 29.28 -25.41
N VAL A 209 -0.26 28.11 -26.04
CA VAL A 209 -0.89 27.95 -27.35
C VAL A 209 -2.15 27.11 -27.17
N CYS A 210 -3.31 27.70 -27.44
CA CYS A 210 -4.58 26.98 -27.51
C CYS A 210 -4.58 26.12 -28.77
N ASP A 211 -4.58 24.81 -28.57
CA ASP A 211 -4.56 23.79 -29.61
C ASP A 211 -5.27 22.55 -29.06
N PRO A 212 -6.61 22.58 -28.97
CA PRO A 212 -7.37 21.56 -28.29
C PRO A 212 -7.29 20.24 -29.05
N VAL A 213 -6.87 19.19 -28.33
CA VAL A 213 -6.73 17.83 -28.83
C VAL A 213 -7.54 16.89 -27.95
N SER A 214 -8.37 16.09 -28.62
CA SER A 214 -8.90 14.85 -28.07
C SER A 214 -8.07 13.72 -28.69
N ASP A 215 -7.36 12.95 -27.88
CA ASP A 215 -6.57 11.79 -28.32
C ASP A 215 -7.34 10.51 -27.97
N PRO A 216 -8.27 10.06 -28.84
CA PRO A 216 -9.00 8.82 -28.63
C PRO A 216 -8.09 7.62 -28.84
N GLY A 217 -8.44 6.51 -28.20
CA GLY A 217 -7.78 5.23 -28.48
C GLY A 217 -6.53 4.97 -27.65
N CYS A 218 -6.41 5.60 -26.48
CA CYS A 218 -5.43 5.23 -25.46
C CYS A 218 -5.76 3.82 -24.94
N PHE A 219 -4.85 2.87 -25.15
CA PHE A 219 -5.04 1.46 -24.82
C PHE A 219 -4.38 1.12 -23.48
N TYR A 220 -5.18 0.68 -22.52
CA TYR A 220 -4.76 0.31 -21.18
C TYR A 220 -4.59 -1.22 -21.08
N ARG A 221 -3.40 -1.72 -21.46
CA ARG A 221 -3.10 -3.16 -21.52
C ARG A 221 -3.42 -3.95 -20.24
N VAL A 222 -3.23 -3.35 -19.07
CA VAL A 222 -3.51 -4.02 -17.78
C VAL A 222 -5.00 -4.12 -17.55
N GLU A 223 -5.79 -3.09 -17.88
CA GLU A 223 -7.26 -3.14 -17.81
C GLU A 223 -7.80 -4.21 -18.77
N GLN A 224 -7.28 -4.29 -19.99
CA GLN A 224 -7.67 -5.33 -20.95
C GLN A 224 -7.41 -6.73 -20.38
N SER A 225 -6.19 -6.96 -19.85
CA SER A 225 -5.82 -8.26 -19.27
C SER A 225 -6.68 -8.68 -18.08
N ARG A 226 -7.32 -7.71 -17.41
CA ARG A 226 -8.21 -7.91 -16.26
C ARG A 226 -9.69 -8.03 -16.65
N GLY A 227 -10.03 -7.80 -17.92
CA GLY A 227 -11.39 -7.84 -18.46
C GLY A 227 -12.20 -6.56 -18.26
N TYR A 228 -11.55 -5.42 -18.05
CA TYR A 228 -12.20 -4.11 -17.91
C TYR A 228 -12.21 -3.31 -19.22
N ASP A 229 -12.98 -2.24 -19.23
CA ASP A 229 -12.89 -1.20 -20.25
C ASP A 229 -11.46 -0.66 -20.30
N HIS A 230 -10.86 -0.71 -21.49
CA HIS A 230 -9.43 -0.52 -21.69
C HIS A 230 -9.12 0.46 -22.82
N MET A 231 -10.14 1.06 -23.40
CA MET A 231 -10.04 2.06 -24.47
C MET A 231 -10.49 3.40 -23.92
N GLY A 232 -9.54 4.30 -23.67
CA GLY A 232 -9.82 5.62 -23.12
C GLY A 232 -9.51 6.77 -24.08
N THR A 233 -9.95 7.96 -23.69
CA THR A 233 -9.67 9.22 -24.38
C THR A 233 -8.99 10.18 -23.42
N LEU A 234 -7.86 10.76 -23.85
CA LEU A 234 -7.17 11.82 -23.12
C LEU A 234 -7.44 13.16 -23.78
N HIS A 235 -7.62 14.19 -22.97
CA HIS A 235 -7.94 15.53 -23.45
C HIS A 235 -6.84 16.53 -23.10
N SER A 236 -6.64 17.52 -23.96
CA SER A 236 -5.73 18.64 -23.73
C SER A 236 -6.26 19.86 -24.45
N ASP A 237 -6.27 21.03 -23.80
CA ASP A 237 -6.72 22.29 -24.43
C ASP A 237 -5.61 22.95 -25.27
N GLY A 238 -4.35 22.59 -25.03
CA GLY A 238 -3.21 23.27 -25.62
C GLY A 238 -1.89 22.86 -24.98
N PHE A 239 -0.84 23.63 -25.27
CA PHE A 239 0.50 23.38 -24.75
C PHE A 239 1.21 24.67 -24.34
N PHE A 240 2.23 24.51 -23.51
CA PHE A 240 3.10 25.58 -23.04
C PHE A 240 4.47 25.44 -23.71
N ASN A 241 4.95 26.50 -24.34
CA ASN A 241 6.33 26.61 -24.80
C ASN A 241 7.16 27.31 -23.73
N LEU A 242 8.28 26.68 -23.36
CA LEU A 242 9.22 27.17 -22.36
C LEU A 242 10.58 27.31 -23.02
N ASP A 243 11.10 28.54 -23.06
CA ASP A 243 12.41 28.80 -23.65
C ASP A 243 13.53 28.24 -22.77
N VAL A 244 14.44 27.49 -23.39
CA VAL A 244 15.57 26.85 -22.73
C VAL A 244 16.83 27.62 -23.07
N ALA A 245 17.45 28.23 -22.06
CA ALA A 245 18.79 28.81 -22.15
C ALA A 245 19.85 27.79 -21.70
N LYS A 246 21.14 28.16 -21.83
CA LYS A 246 22.32 27.28 -21.62
C LYS A 246 22.17 26.29 -20.46
N ALA A 247 21.78 26.77 -19.27
CA ALA A 247 21.36 25.94 -18.16
C ALA A 247 20.08 26.54 -17.57
N THR A 248 19.00 25.76 -17.57
CA THR A 248 17.68 26.20 -17.11
C THR A 248 17.09 25.16 -16.17
N GLU A 249 16.64 25.59 -15.00
CA GLU A 249 15.81 24.77 -14.12
C GLU A 249 14.37 25.28 -14.20
N ILE A 250 13.44 24.37 -14.50
CA ILE A 250 12.01 24.66 -14.65
C ILE A 250 11.27 23.81 -13.64
N LEU A 251 10.40 24.43 -12.84
CA LEU A 251 9.46 23.74 -11.97
C LEU A 251 8.05 23.93 -12.52
N VAL A 252 7.36 22.81 -12.75
CA VAL A 252 5.94 22.76 -13.13
C VAL A 252 5.14 22.26 -11.94
N THR A 253 4.28 23.12 -11.41
CA THR A 253 3.38 22.79 -10.30
C THR A 253 1.98 22.59 -10.85
N ALA A 254 1.43 21.39 -10.65
CA ALA A 254 0.05 21.03 -10.99
C ALA A 254 -0.71 20.69 -9.70
N SER A 255 -1.76 21.44 -9.36
CA SER A 255 -2.41 21.37 -8.05
C SER A 255 -3.93 21.39 -8.14
N MET A 256 -4.58 20.63 -7.26
CA MET A 256 -6.03 20.74 -7.01
C MET A 256 -6.32 21.59 -5.75
N ASP A 257 -5.29 22.05 -5.04
CA ASP A 257 -5.40 22.90 -3.85
C ASP A 257 -5.64 24.38 -4.23
N PRO A 258 -6.17 25.22 -3.34
CA PRO A 258 -6.34 26.67 -3.56
C PRO A 258 -5.04 27.39 -3.95
N TRP A 259 -5.16 28.53 -4.66
CA TRP A 259 -4.00 29.34 -5.08
C TRP A 259 -3.10 29.77 -3.92
N ASP A 260 -3.66 30.10 -2.75
CA ASP A 260 -2.86 30.44 -1.56
C ASP A 260 -1.90 29.31 -1.15
N ASP A 261 -2.31 28.05 -1.30
CA ASP A 261 -1.45 26.88 -1.03
C ASP A 261 -0.39 26.71 -2.11
N VAL A 262 -0.78 26.88 -3.38
CA VAL A 262 0.14 26.83 -4.52
C VAL A 262 1.22 27.90 -4.41
N ASP A 263 0.85 29.13 -4.07
CA ASP A 263 1.78 30.25 -3.93
C ASP A 263 2.76 30.03 -2.77
N ARG A 264 2.31 29.46 -1.65
CA ARG A 264 3.20 29.06 -0.55
C ARG A 264 4.26 28.06 -1.02
N LEU A 265 3.86 27.04 -1.78
CA LEU A 265 4.80 26.05 -2.31
C LEU A 265 5.85 26.70 -3.21
N LEU A 266 5.47 27.67 -4.04
CA LEU A 266 6.38 28.37 -4.95
C LEU A 266 7.42 29.25 -4.25
N THR A 267 7.14 29.72 -3.03
CA THR A 267 8.13 30.45 -2.22
C THR A 267 9.15 29.54 -1.53
N SER A 268 8.95 28.23 -1.57
CA SER A 268 9.78 27.22 -0.93
C SER A 268 10.51 26.35 -1.96
N ASP A 269 11.69 25.83 -1.61
CA ASP A 269 12.27 24.73 -2.36
C ASP A 269 11.57 23.43 -1.95
N VAL A 270 10.58 23.01 -2.74
CA VAL A 270 9.75 21.84 -2.46
C VAL A 270 10.56 20.53 -2.43
N PHE A 271 11.63 20.42 -3.22
CA PHE A 271 12.47 19.22 -3.26
C PHE A 271 13.36 19.14 -2.02
N GLU A 272 13.98 20.26 -1.62
CA GLU A 272 14.80 20.29 -0.40
C GLU A 272 13.94 20.15 0.86
N THR A 273 12.73 20.70 0.87
CA THR A 273 11.77 20.51 1.97
C THR A 273 11.41 19.03 2.14
N GLU A 274 11.07 18.35 1.05
CA GLU A 274 10.77 16.91 1.09
C GLU A 274 12.01 16.07 1.44
N ARG A 275 13.19 16.45 0.93
CA ARG A 275 14.47 15.82 1.30
C ARG A 275 14.71 15.89 2.80
N HIS A 276 14.55 17.06 3.42
CA HIS A 276 14.70 17.23 4.86
C HIS A 276 13.68 16.39 5.65
N ARG A 277 12.41 16.36 5.21
CA ARG A 277 11.38 15.52 5.84
C ARG A 277 11.76 14.04 5.82
N ARG A 278 12.20 13.52 4.67
CA ARG A 278 12.62 12.12 4.51
C ARG A 278 13.85 11.78 5.36
N LEU A 279 14.83 12.68 5.43
CA LEU A 279 15.97 12.51 6.33
C LEU A 279 15.52 12.45 7.80
N SER A 280 14.57 13.31 8.20
CA SER A 280 14.03 13.28 9.57
C SER A 280 13.31 11.97 9.88
N LEU A 281 12.63 11.33 8.91
CA LEU A 281 12.02 10.01 9.11
C LEU A 281 13.07 8.92 9.37
N LEU A 282 14.18 8.95 8.63
CA LEU A 282 15.29 8.01 8.85
C LEU A 282 15.99 8.26 10.19
N GLU A 283 16.20 9.52 10.57
CA GLU A 283 16.75 9.91 11.87
C GLU A 283 15.84 9.45 13.02
N GLN A 284 14.52 9.63 12.87
CA GLN A 284 13.53 9.14 13.83
C GLN A 284 13.65 7.61 13.98
N ALA A 285 13.61 6.86 12.88
CA ALA A 285 13.69 5.40 12.90
C ALA A 285 15.00 4.88 13.54
N THR A 286 16.14 5.50 13.23
CA THR A 286 17.44 5.12 13.83
C THR A 286 17.54 5.45 15.31
N SER A 287 16.94 6.56 15.75
CA SER A 287 16.93 6.95 17.17
C SER A 287 16.05 6.05 18.06
N CYS A 288 15.06 5.34 17.49
CA CYS A 288 14.02 4.61 18.21
C CYS A 288 14.27 3.09 18.38
N LYS A 289 15.52 2.61 18.34
CA LYS A 289 15.95 1.18 18.50
C LYS A 289 15.97 0.33 17.22
N ILE A 290 16.11 0.91 16.02
CA ILE A 290 16.72 0.14 14.92
C ILE A 290 18.20 0.03 15.27
N ASP A 291 18.69 -1.19 15.49
CA ASP A 291 20.12 -1.40 15.72
C ASP A 291 20.88 -0.82 14.52
N SER A 292 21.96 -0.08 14.78
CA SER A 292 22.90 0.39 13.77
C SER A 292 23.32 -0.69 12.75
N GLN A 293 23.28 -1.97 13.14
CA GLN A 293 23.55 -3.13 12.27
C GLN A 293 22.42 -3.46 11.27
N THR A 294 21.19 -3.01 11.53
CA THR A 294 20.01 -3.22 10.67
C THR A 294 19.82 -2.13 9.63
N PHE A 295 20.54 -1.02 9.78
CA PHE A 295 20.36 0.16 8.95
C PHE A 295 21.20 0.04 7.67
N ASP A 296 20.82 -0.92 6.82
CA ASP A 296 21.30 -1.04 5.45
C ASP A 296 20.48 -0.14 4.50
N ASP A 297 20.93 -0.04 3.24
CA ASP A 297 20.25 0.76 2.22
C ASP A 297 18.81 0.27 1.99
N VAL A 298 18.59 -1.06 1.98
CA VAL A 298 17.26 -1.67 1.80
C VAL A 298 16.30 -1.30 2.93
N THR A 299 16.75 -1.35 4.19
CA THR A 299 15.95 -0.97 5.36
C THR A 299 15.62 0.52 5.31
N SER A 300 16.57 1.36 4.90
CA SER A 300 16.35 2.79 4.70
C SER A 300 15.28 3.05 3.64
N GLU A 301 15.30 2.32 2.52
CA GLU A 301 14.25 2.39 1.51
C GLU A 301 12.89 1.94 2.03
N LEU A 302 12.84 0.82 2.77
CA LEU A 302 11.60 0.31 3.35
C LEU A 302 11.00 1.29 4.37
N ILE A 303 11.81 1.97 5.18
CA ILE A 303 11.34 3.02 6.12
C ILE A 303 10.68 4.17 5.36
N LEU A 304 11.31 4.65 4.28
CA LEU A 304 10.73 5.73 3.45
C LEU A 304 9.51 5.25 2.65
N THR A 305 9.45 3.97 2.33
CA THR A 305 8.31 3.34 1.66
C THR A 305 7.13 3.18 2.61
N ALA A 306 7.38 2.85 3.88
CA ALA A 306 6.34 2.77 4.89
C ALA A 306 5.57 4.08 5.06
N ASP A 307 6.27 5.21 4.93
CA ASP A 307 5.66 6.54 4.95
C ASP A 307 4.60 6.76 3.88
N GLN A 308 4.71 6.07 2.75
CA GLN A 308 3.80 6.28 1.64
C GLN A 308 2.35 5.82 1.94
N PHE A 309 2.16 4.91 2.89
CA PHE A 309 0.86 4.34 3.23
C PHE A 309 0.16 5.03 4.40
N VAL A 310 0.90 5.75 5.25
CA VAL A 310 0.34 6.47 6.40
C VAL A 310 -0.25 7.79 5.92
N ILE A 311 -1.55 7.98 6.14
CA ILE A 311 -2.26 9.15 5.64
C ILE A 311 -3.02 9.92 6.72
N ALA A 312 -3.25 11.20 6.46
CA ALA A 312 -4.34 11.97 7.05
C ALA A 312 -5.58 11.81 6.15
N PRO A 313 -6.59 11.00 6.53
CA PRO A 313 -7.79 10.88 5.72
C PRO A 313 -8.56 12.19 5.68
N ALA A 314 -9.31 12.44 4.60
CA ALA A 314 -10.26 13.54 4.55
C ALA A 314 -11.32 13.37 5.65
N PRO A 315 -11.79 14.45 6.30
CA PRO A 315 -12.74 14.35 7.41
C PRO A 315 -14.02 13.60 7.02
N ARG A 316 -14.40 12.58 7.79
CA ARG A 316 -15.64 11.80 7.64
C ARG A 316 -16.74 12.32 8.59
N GLN A 317 -17.99 11.91 8.39
CA GLN A 317 -19.11 12.35 9.24
C GLN A 317 -18.91 12.00 10.72
N ALA A 318 -18.40 10.81 11.03
CA ALA A 318 -18.09 10.39 12.40
C ALA A 318 -16.80 11.03 12.95
N ASP A 319 -16.01 11.72 12.10
CA ASP A 319 -14.85 12.50 12.54
C ASP A 319 -15.25 13.91 13.01
N ARG A 320 -16.55 14.24 13.01
CA ARG A 320 -17.10 15.43 13.68
C ARG A 320 -17.77 15.01 14.98
N PRO A 321 -17.08 15.02 16.13
CA PRO A 321 -17.77 15.08 17.40
C PRO A 321 -18.61 16.37 17.47
N ASP A 322 -19.59 16.43 18.38
CA ASP A 322 -20.15 17.69 18.92
C ASP A 322 -19.07 18.48 19.73
N SER A 323 -17.83 18.57 19.21
CA SER A 323 -16.69 19.21 19.86
C SER A 323 -16.84 20.73 19.82
N ASP A 324 -16.46 21.37 20.94
CA ASP A 324 -16.39 22.82 21.05
C ASP A 324 -15.42 23.35 19.97
N PRO A 325 -15.81 24.30 19.10
CA PRO A 325 -14.96 24.84 18.03
C PRO A 325 -13.67 25.55 18.53
N ARG A 326 -13.42 25.56 19.85
CA ARG A 326 -12.22 26.09 20.51
C ARG A 326 -11.18 25.03 20.87
N THR A 327 -11.47 23.74 20.73
CA THR A 327 -10.47 22.67 20.88
C THR A 327 -9.90 22.30 19.51
N GLU A 328 -8.58 22.43 19.33
CA GLU A 328 -7.89 21.85 18.17
C GLU A 328 -8.14 20.34 18.17
N GLU A 329 -8.78 19.84 17.12
CA GLU A 329 -9.02 18.40 17.00
C GLU A 329 -7.69 17.68 16.74
N PRO A 330 -7.41 16.56 17.43
CA PRO A 330 -6.23 15.77 17.15
C PRO A 330 -6.27 15.27 15.70
N VAL A 331 -5.14 15.40 15.01
CA VAL A 331 -5.02 14.99 13.61
C VAL A 331 -5.21 13.48 13.52
N ARG A 332 -6.32 13.06 12.90
CA ARG A 332 -6.63 11.64 12.65
C ARG A 332 -5.67 11.08 11.60
N ARG A 333 -5.29 9.81 11.78
CA ARG A 333 -4.41 9.05 10.89
C ARG A 333 -5.06 7.73 10.51
N SER A 334 -4.75 7.26 9.31
CA SER A 334 -5.15 5.94 8.81
C SER A 334 -4.05 5.37 7.92
N ILE A 335 -4.23 4.12 7.46
CA ILE A 335 -3.33 3.43 6.54
C ILE A 335 -4.10 3.10 5.27
N ILE A 336 -3.62 3.55 4.10
CA ILE A 336 -4.08 3.00 2.83
C ILE A 336 -3.51 1.60 2.70
N ALA A 337 -4.39 0.60 2.52
CA ALA A 337 -3.96 -0.79 2.40
C ALA A 337 -3.02 -0.96 1.19
N GLY A 338 -3.32 -0.39 0.04
CA GLY A 338 -2.38 -0.46 -1.08
C GLY A 338 -2.74 0.38 -2.28
N TYR A 339 -1.72 0.73 -3.04
CA TYR A 339 -1.83 1.52 -4.25
C TYR A 339 -1.72 0.63 -5.51
N PRO A 340 -2.58 0.87 -6.51
CA PRO A 340 -3.50 2.00 -6.56
C PRO A 340 -4.86 1.78 -5.90
N TRP A 341 -5.39 0.56 -5.85
CA TRP A 341 -6.85 0.36 -5.81
C TRP A 341 -7.51 0.25 -4.43
N PHE A 342 -6.75 0.09 -3.34
CA PHE A 342 -7.36 -0.02 -2.01
C PHE A 342 -7.50 1.33 -1.31
N THR A 343 -8.40 1.39 -0.34
CA THR A 343 -8.58 2.48 0.63
C THR A 343 -8.03 2.04 1.98
N ASP A 344 -8.50 2.58 3.10
CA ASP A 344 -8.17 2.06 4.43
C ASP A 344 -9.06 0.87 4.82
N TRP A 345 -8.39 -0.25 5.06
CA TRP A 345 -8.98 -1.51 5.49
C TRP A 345 -8.55 -1.82 6.92
N GLY A 346 -9.50 -2.15 7.80
CA GLY A 346 -9.23 -2.37 9.21
C GLY A 346 -8.26 -3.52 9.46
N ARG A 347 -8.44 -4.65 8.76
CA ARG A 347 -7.53 -5.80 8.84
C ARG A 347 -6.11 -5.41 8.43
N ASP A 348 -5.94 -4.89 7.22
CA ASP A 348 -4.65 -4.49 6.66
C ASP A 348 -3.98 -3.44 7.53
N THR A 349 -4.75 -2.47 8.05
CA THR A 349 -4.26 -1.44 8.98
C THR A 349 -3.65 -2.09 10.22
N MET A 350 -4.37 -2.98 10.90
CA MET A 350 -3.90 -3.56 12.16
C MET A 350 -2.70 -4.51 11.97
N ILE A 351 -2.63 -5.21 10.84
CA ILE A 351 -1.47 -6.04 10.48
C ILE A 351 -0.26 -5.15 10.14
N SER A 352 -0.46 -4.10 9.36
CA SER A 352 0.63 -3.25 8.88
C SER A 352 1.17 -2.28 9.94
N LEU A 353 0.31 -1.84 10.88
CA LEU A 353 0.61 -0.78 11.85
C LEU A 353 1.94 -1.00 12.59
N PRO A 354 2.24 -2.19 13.15
CA PRO A 354 3.52 -2.38 13.84
C PRO A 354 4.74 -2.12 12.96
N GLY A 355 4.69 -2.51 11.70
CA GLY A 355 5.80 -2.37 10.77
C GLY A 355 5.91 -0.98 10.15
N LEU A 356 4.77 -0.35 9.86
CA LEU A 356 4.75 0.98 9.25
C LEU A 356 4.98 2.11 10.23
N THR A 357 4.75 1.88 11.53
CA THR A 357 4.79 2.94 12.54
C THR A 357 5.71 2.63 13.71
N LEU A 358 5.61 1.45 14.34
CA LEU A 358 6.41 1.13 15.53
C LEU A 358 7.86 0.84 15.15
N ALA A 359 8.05 0.02 14.11
CA ALA A 359 9.37 -0.29 13.57
C ALA A 359 10.11 0.96 13.06
N THR A 360 9.39 2.00 12.65
CA THR A 360 9.95 3.27 12.15
C THR A 360 9.98 4.40 13.20
N GLY A 361 9.59 4.13 14.46
CA GLY A 361 9.58 5.12 15.54
C GLY A 361 8.45 6.16 15.47
N ARG A 362 7.46 5.99 14.60
CA ARG A 362 6.29 6.88 14.42
C ARG A 362 5.17 6.56 15.41
N PHE A 363 5.47 6.60 16.69
CA PHE A 363 4.54 6.21 17.76
C PHE A 363 3.29 7.08 17.83
N ASP A 364 3.39 8.38 17.55
CA ASP A 364 2.24 9.28 17.55
C ASP A 364 1.23 8.95 16.45
N ASP A 365 1.71 8.58 15.26
CA ASP A 365 0.85 8.11 14.18
C ASP A 365 0.18 6.78 14.57
N ALA A 366 0.93 5.86 15.17
CA ALA A 366 0.38 4.59 15.68
C ALA A 366 -0.76 4.82 16.68
N LYS A 367 -0.54 5.71 17.66
CA LYS A 367 -1.55 6.10 18.67
C LYS A 367 -2.79 6.70 18.01
N SER A 368 -2.59 7.63 17.07
CA SER A 368 -3.69 8.28 16.34
C SER A 368 -4.52 7.26 15.53
N ILE A 369 -3.89 6.30 14.86
CA ILE A 369 -4.59 5.22 14.12
C ILE A 369 -5.41 4.35 15.08
N LEU A 370 -4.81 3.88 16.18
CA LEU A 370 -5.50 3.04 17.16
C LEU A 370 -6.71 3.74 17.77
N LEU A 371 -6.57 5.02 18.14
CA LEU A 371 -7.68 5.84 18.64
C LEU A 371 -8.75 6.06 17.58
N THR A 372 -8.35 6.33 16.33
CA THR A 372 -9.28 6.50 15.21
C THR A 372 -10.14 5.25 15.05
N PHE A 373 -9.56 4.06 14.92
CA PHE A 373 -10.34 2.82 14.78
C PHE A 373 -11.16 2.47 16.02
N ALA A 374 -10.68 2.81 17.22
CA ALA A 374 -11.44 2.64 18.46
C ALA A 374 -12.76 3.44 18.44
N ASP A 375 -12.79 4.62 17.84
CA ASP A 375 -14.00 5.45 17.73
C ASP A 375 -15.06 4.84 16.80
N TYR A 376 -14.66 3.98 15.88
CA TYR A 376 -15.57 3.30 14.96
C TYR A 376 -16.03 1.92 15.46
N VAL A 377 -15.69 1.49 16.68
CA VAL A 377 -16.16 0.21 17.22
C VAL A 377 -17.70 0.19 17.27
N ARG A 378 -18.30 -0.83 16.65
CA ARG A 378 -19.75 -1.05 16.63
C ARG A 378 -20.07 -2.53 16.71
N ASP A 379 -21.03 -2.89 17.55
CA ASP A 379 -21.48 -4.28 17.75
C ASP A 379 -20.33 -5.27 18.05
N GLY A 380 -19.30 -4.78 18.76
CA GLY A 380 -18.11 -5.56 19.08
C GLY A 380 -17.11 -5.72 17.94
N LEU A 381 -17.23 -4.95 16.85
CA LEU A 381 -16.37 -5.03 15.67
C LEU A 381 -15.76 -3.67 15.29
N ILE A 382 -14.52 -3.65 14.81
CA ILE A 382 -13.98 -2.51 14.06
C ILE A 382 -14.42 -2.60 12.58
N PRO A 383 -14.48 -1.48 11.84
CA PRO A 383 -14.77 -1.52 10.41
C PRO A 383 -13.64 -2.22 9.64
N ASN A 384 -14.00 -3.06 8.67
CA ASN A 384 -13.07 -3.70 7.75
C ASN A 384 -12.68 -2.80 6.58
N LEU A 385 -13.59 -1.93 6.12
CA LEU A 385 -13.39 -1.12 4.91
C LEU A 385 -14.09 0.22 5.05
N PHE A 386 -13.39 1.30 4.74
CA PHE A 386 -14.00 2.59 4.43
C PHE A 386 -14.03 2.79 2.90
N PRO A 387 -15.21 2.88 2.28
CA PRO A 387 -15.32 3.00 0.82
C PRO A 387 -14.73 4.32 0.30
N GLU A 388 -14.27 4.31 -0.95
CA GLU A 388 -13.83 5.51 -1.66
C GLU A 388 -14.94 6.58 -1.68
N GLY A 389 -14.64 7.79 -1.22
CA GLY A 389 -15.62 8.88 -1.09
C GLY A 389 -16.76 8.61 -0.09
N GLY A 390 -16.75 7.46 0.59
CA GLY A 390 -17.76 7.03 1.56
C GLY A 390 -17.57 7.65 2.94
N GLN A 391 -18.66 7.70 3.71
CA GLN A 391 -18.67 8.26 5.06
C GLN A 391 -18.88 7.21 6.16
N GLU A 392 -19.30 5.99 5.81
CA GLU A 392 -19.56 4.90 6.76
C GLU A 392 -18.62 3.71 6.50
N GLY A 393 -18.16 3.08 7.59
CA GLY A 393 -17.37 1.85 7.52
C GLY A 393 -18.25 0.60 7.34
N MET A 394 -17.71 -0.42 6.66
CA MET A 394 -18.32 -1.75 6.53
C MET A 394 -17.73 -2.72 7.55
N TYR A 395 -18.57 -3.51 8.24
CA TYR A 395 -18.19 -4.34 9.40
C TYR A 395 -18.24 -5.85 9.13
N HIS A 396 -17.88 -6.29 7.92
CA HIS A 396 -17.88 -7.70 7.50
C HIS A 396 -16.51 -8.38 7.73
N THR A 397 -16.12 -8.56 8.99
CA THR A 397 -14.82 -9.18 9.35
C THR A 397 -14.90 -9.89 10.69
N ALA A 398 -14.29 -11.08 10.79
CA ALA A 398 -14.11 -11.82 12.03
C ALA A 398 -12.72 -11.64 12.65
N ASP A 399 -11.73 -11.21 11.87
CA ASP A 399 -10.32 -11.14 12.26
C ASP A 399 -9.83 -9.72 12.59
N ALA A 400 -10.31 -8.68 11.90
CA ALA A 400 -9.77 -7.32 12.03
C ALA A 400 -9.80 -6.82 13.49
N THR A 401 -10.91 -7.06 14.19
CA THR A 401 -11.07 -6.69 15.59
C THR A 401 -10.11 -7.44 16.51
N LEU A 402 -9.75 -8.68 16.18
CA LEU A 402 -8.81 -9.46 16.98
C LEU A 402 -7.36 -9.01 16.71
N TRP A 403 -7.05 -8.63 15.47
CA TRP A 403 -5.79 -7.96 15.12
C TRP A 403 -5.62 -6.62 15.84
N PHE A 404 -6.70 -5.91 16.14
CA PHE A 404 -6.65 -4.67 16.93
C PHE A 404 -6.05 -4.89 18.32
N PHE A 405 -6.37 -6.00 19.01
CA PHE A 405 -5.73 -6.35 20.28
C PHE A 405 -4.23 -6.59 20.12
N GLN A 406 -3.83 -7.31 19.06
CA GLN A 406 -2.42 -7.54 18.75
C GLN A 406 -1.68 -6.22 18.49
N ALA A 407 -2.27 -5.31 17.73
CA ALA A 407 -1.68 -4.01 17.41
C ALA A 407 -1.51 -3.13 18.68
N ILE A 408 -2.48 -3.12 19.59
CA ILE A 408 -2.38 -2.42 20.89
C ILE A 408 -1.27 -3.02 21.74
N ALA A 409 -1.17 -4.35 21.81
CA ALA A 409 -0.11 -5.02 22.59
C ALA A 409 1.29 -4.71 22.03
N GLU A 410 1.44 -4.72 20.70
CA GLU A 410 2.67 -4.33 20.03
C GLU A 410 3.03 -2.86 20.31
N TYR A 411 2.04 -1.96 20.26
CA TYR A 411 2.20 -0.55 20.61
C TYR A 411 2.66 -0.39 22.07
N GLN A 412 1.93 -0.97 23.03
CA GLN A 412 2.25 -0.89 24.45
C GLN A 412 3.67 -1.41 24.71
N ARG A 413 4.05 -2.53 24.09
CA ARG A 413 5.40 -3.09 24.22
C ARG A 413 6.49 -2.17 23.65
N ALA A 414 6.21 -1.48 22.54
CA ALA A 414 7.15 -0.59 21.91
C ALA A 414 7.34 0.73 22.69
N THR A 415 6.26 1.29 23.24
CA THR A 415 6.22 2.65 23.81
C THR A 415 6.19 2.69 25.34
N GLY A 416 5.65 1.66 25.99
CA GLY A 416 5.33 1.69 27.42
C GLY A 416 4.13 2.59 27.78
N ASP A 417 3.33 3.02 26.80
CA ASP A 417 2.17 3.89 27.00
C ASP A 417 0.96 3.11 27.56
N ASP A 418 1.04 2.85 28.87
CA ASP A 418 -0.02 2.22 29.65
C ASP A 418 -1.30 3.07 29.71
N GLU A 419 -1.20 4.40 29.58
CA GLU A 419 -2.35 5.32 29.61
C GLU A 419 -3.28 5.08 28.42
N LEU A 420 -2.73 4.86 27.21
CA LEU A 420 -3.55 4.52 26.05
C LEU A 420 -4.31 3.21 26.27
N VAL A 421 -3.65 2.19 26.81
CA VAL A 421 -4.28 0.89 27.07
C VAL A 421 -5.41 1.05 28.10
N GLN A 422 -5.17 1.80 29.17
CA GLN A 422 -6.19 2.10 30.17
C GLN A 422 -7.39 2.85 29.57
N GLN A 423 -7.14 3.80 28.66
CA GLN A 423 -8.19 4.54 27.94
C GLN A 423 -9.03 3.61 27.05
N LEU A 424 -8.40 2.64 26.37
CA LEU A 424 -9.07 1.72 25.45
C LEU A 424 -9.74 0.54 26.16
N LEU A 425 -9.31 0.18 27.37
CA LEU A 425 -9.76 -1.01 28.10
C LEU A 425 -11.29 -1.15 28.19
N PRO A 426 -12.10 -0.09 28.46
CA PRO A 426 -13.56 -0.22 28.45
C PRO A 426 -14.12 -0.69 27.10
N LYS A 427 -13.59 -0.18 25.98
CA LYS A 427 -14.01 -0.60 24.63
C LYS A 427 -13.56 -2.04 24.34
N LEU A 428 -12.36 -2.43 24.80
CA LEU A 428 -11.86 -3.80 24.67
C LEU A 428 -12.72 -4.81 25.45
N SER A 429 -13.15 -4.46 26.68
CA SER A 429 -14.09 -5.28 27.44
C SER A 429 -15.43 -5.43 26.73
N GLN A 430 -15.97 -4.35 26.15
CA GLN A 430 -17.20 -4.41 25.36
C GLN A 430 -17.07 -5.34 24.14
N ILE A 431 -15.91 -5.33 23.47
CA ILE A 431 -15.65 -6.24 22.35
C ILE A 431 -15.65 -7.70 22.82
N VAL A 432 -14.97 -8.03 23.92
CA VAL A 432 -14.91 -9.39 24.47
C VAL A 432 -16.32 -9.87 24.87
N ASP A 433 -17.10 -9.03 25.55
CA ASP A 433 -18.47 -9.34 25.95
C ASP A 433 -19.41 -9.51 24.75
N ALA A 434 -19.23 -8.71 23.69
CA ALA A 434 -19.97 -8.86 22.45
C ALA A 434 -19.64 -10.20 21.76
N HIS A 435 -18.39 -10.65 21.74
CA HIS A 435 -18.02 -11.96 21.21
C HIS A 435 -18.57 -13.12 22.06
N ARG A 436 -18.69 -12.95 23.38
CA ARG A 436 -19.31 -13.95 24.27
C ARG A 436 -20.81 -14.11 24.02
N THR A 437 -21.51 -13.01 23.81
CA THR A 437 -22.97 -12.98 23.58
C THR A 437 -23.36 -13.23 22.12
N GLY A 438 -22.43 -12.94 21.21
CA GLY A 438 -22.55 -13.06 19.76
C GLY A 438 -22.61 -11.69 19.09
N THR A 439 -21.75 -11.50 18.09
CA THR A 439 -21.74 -10.30 17.25
C THR A 439 -22.51 -10.56 15.95
N ARG A 440 -22.25 -9.76 14.91
CA ARG A 440 -22.80 -9.95 13.57
C ARG A 440 -22.27 -11.24 12.94
N PHE A 441 -23.00 -11.77 11.95
CA PHE A 441 -22.58 -12.91 11.13
C PHE A 441 -22.25 -14.20 11.91
N GLY A 442 -22.93 -14.39 13.04
CA GLY A 442 -22.76 -15.60 13.86
C GLY A 442 -21.40 -15.72 14.56
N ILE A 443 -20.58 -14.66 14.58
CA ILE A 443 -19.30 -14.64 15.29
C ILE A 443 -19.58 -14.68 16.79
N ARG A 444 -19.27 -15.80 17.44
CA ARG A 444 -19.52 -15.98 18.87
C ARG A 444 -18.61 -17.04 19.47
N VAL A 445 -18.46 -16.99 20.79
CA VAL A 445 -17.84 -18.07 21.56
C VAL A 445 -18.79 -19.27 21.63
N ASP A 446 -18.26 -20.46 21.40
CA ASP A 446 -18.90 -21.72 21.73
C ASP A 446 -18.66 -22.04 23.22
N PRO A 447 -19.69 -22.06 24.07
CA PRO A 447 -19.52 -22.28 25.51
C PRO A 447 -18.94 -23.67 25.86
N SER A 448 -19.06 -24.65 24.96
CA SER A 448 -18.62 -26.02 25.23
C SER A 448 -17.10 -26.17 25.23
N ASP A 449 -16.40 -25.36 24.43
CA ASP A 449 -14.95 -25.47 24.26
C ASP A 449 -14.21 -24.12 24.31
N GLY A 450 -14.92 -22.99 24.40
CA GLY A 450 -14.34 -21.65 24.50
C GLY A 450 -13.82 -21.09 23.18
N LEU A 451 -13.93 -21.84 22.07
CA LEU A 451 -13.46 -21.44 20.75
C LEU A 451 -14.47 -20.50 20.07
N LEU A 452 -13.99 -19.62 19.19
CA LEU A 452 -14.84 -18.82 18.31
C LEU A 452 -15.32 -19.65 17.13
N ILE A 453 -16.63 -19.62 16.92
CA ILE A 453 -17.29 -20.04 15.69
C ILE A 453 -17.77 -18.79 14.95
N GLN A 454 -17.65 -18.81 13.62
CA GLN A 454 -18.12 -17.72 12.76
C GLN A 454 -18.67 -18.26 11.44
N GLY A 455 -19.54 -17.49 10.80
CA GLY A 455 -19.97 -17.76 9.44
C GLY A 455 -21.43 -17.42 9.19
N GLU A 456 -21.68 -16.89 8.01
CA GLU A 456 -23.02 -16.71 7.44
C GLU A 456 -22.98 -17.12 5.96
N GLU A 457 -24.05 -17.69 5.45
CA GLU A 457 -24.12 -18.07 4.03
C GLU A 457 -23.92 -16.83 3.14
N GLY A 458 -23.09 -16.96 2.11
CA GLY A 458 -22.79 -15.86 1.18
C GLY A 458 -21.87 -14.76 1.72
N VAL A 459 -21.35 -14.87 2.95
CA VAL A 459 -20.44 -13.90 3.57
C VAL A 459 -19.06 -14.50 3.79
N GLN A 460 -18.04 -13.70 3.49
CA GLN A 460 -16.63 -14.01 3.67
C GLN A 460 -16.05 -13.11 4.77
N LEU A 461 -15.57 -13.72 5.86
CA LEU A 461 -15.26 -12.98 7.10
C LEU A 461 -13.78 -13.05 7.52
N THR A 462 -13.02 -13.99 6.97
CA THR A 462 -11.57 -14.13 7.21
C THR A 462 -10.77 -13.36 6.16
N TRP A 463 -9.47 -13.19 6.36
CA TRP A 463 -8.57 -12.60 5.36
C TRP A 463 -8.55 -13.33 4.01
N MET A 464 -8.96 -14.59 3.97
CA MET A 464 -9.21 -15.32 2.72
C MET A 464 -10.61 -15.01 2.16
N ASP A 465 -10.83 -13.77 1.70
CA ASP A 465 -12.14 -13.17 1.38
C ASP A 465 -12.46 -12.98 -0.12
N ALA A 466 -11.91 -13.82 -0.99
CA ALA A 466 -12.28 -13.81 -2.40
C ALA A 466 -13.75 -14.21 -2.63
N LYS A 467 -14.47 -13.37 -3.37
CA LYS A 467 -15.88 -13.59 -3.74
C LYS A 467 -16.15 -13.14 -5.19
N ALA A 468 -16.68 -14.06 -6.01
CA ALA A 468 -17.08 -13.79 -7.39
C ALA A 468 -18.61 -13.85 -7.52
N GLY A 469 -19.26 -12.69 -7.60
CA GLY A 469 -20.73 -12.63 -7.55
C GLY A 469 -21.25 -13.10 -6.19
N ASP A 470 -22.06 -14.16 -6.16
CA ASP A 470 -22.54 -14.79 -4.91
C ASP A 470 -21.66 -15.94 -4.43
N TRP A 471 -20.68 -16.37 -5.23
CA TRP A 471 -19.80 -17.48 -4.88
C TRP A 471 -18.66 -17.02 -3.98
N VAL A 472 -18.67 -17.50 -2.73
CA VAL A 472 -17.52 -17.41 -1.80
C VAL A 472 -16.53 -18.51 -2.16
N VAL A 473 -15.33 -18.13 -2.59
CA VAL A 473 -14.34 -19.07 -3.15
C VAL A 473 -13.74 -19.96 -2.07
N THR A 474 -13.35 -19.33 -0.96
CA THR A 474 -12.76 -20.00 0.22
C THR A 474 -13.69 -19.80 1.41
N PRO A 475 -14.82 -20.52 1.50
CA PRO A 475 -15.70 -20.42 2.65
C PRO A 475 -15.00 -21.04 3.85
N ARG A 476 -14.66 -20.22 4.85
CA ARG A 476 -13.96 -20.67 6.06
C ARG A 476 -14.84 -20.69 7.30
N ARG A 477 -16.14 -20.98 7.10
CA ARG A 477 -17.18 -21.02 8.12
C ARG A 477 -16.94 -22.17 9.10
N GLY A 478 -17.23 -21.95 10.38
CA GLY A 478 -16.87 -22.84 11.47
C GLY A 478 -15.81 -22.21 12.37
N LYS A 479 -14.95 -23.04 12.96
CA LYS A 479 -13.84 -22.62 13.83
C LYS A 479 -12.56 -22.57 12.99
N ALA A 480 -12.29 -21.43 12.37
CA ALA A 480 -11.05 -21.21 11.62
C ALA A 480 -9.84 -21.09 12.56
N VAL A 481 -8.71 -21.68 12.17
CA VAL A 481 -7.51 -21.81 13.02
C VAL A 481 -6.93 -20.46 13.46
N GLU A 482 -6.83 -19.50 12.56
CA GLU A 482 -6.25 -18.19 12.88
C GLU A 482 -7.20 -17.30 13.67
N ILE A 483 -8.51 -17.40 13.44
CA ILE A 483 -9.52 -16.69 14.24
C ILE A 483 -9.41 -17.14 15.69
N ASN A 484 -9.23 -18.44 15.92
CA ASN A 484 -9.10 -18.98 17.27
C ASN A 484 -7.74 -18.68 17.92
N ALA A 485 -6.65 -18.65 17.13
CA ALA A 485 -5.36 -18.16 17.60
C ALA A 485 -5.42 -16.68 18.02
N LEU A 486 -6.02 -15.84 17.18
CA LEU A 486 -6.24 -14.42 17.44
C LEU A 486 -7.17 -14.19 18.63
N TRP A 487 -8.22 -15.00 18.77
CA TRP A 487 -9.14 -14.94 19.91
C TRP A 487 -8.44 -15.24 21.22
N TYR A 488 -7.72 -16.37 21.28
CA TYR A 488 -6.92 -16.71 22.46
C TYR A 488 -5.96 -15.58 22.84
N ASN A 489 -5.25 -15.04 21.85
CA ASN A 489 -4.35 -13.91 22.06
C ASN A 489 -5.10 -12.69 22.62
N ALA A 490 -6.26 -12.33 22.06
CA ALA A 490 -7.08 -11.21 22.50
C ALA A 490 -7.57 -11.37 23.95
N ILE A 491 -8.14 -12.53 24.33
CA ILE A 491 -8.62 -12.75 25.71
C ILE A 491 -7.47 -12.87 26.72
N LYS A 492 -6.30 -13.36 26.29
CA LYS A 492 -5.10 -13.41 27.12
C LYS A 492 -4.57 -12.00 27.42
N LEU A 493 -4.45 -11.15 26.39
CA LEU A 493 -4.10 -9.74 26.53
C LEU A 493 -5.11 -8.99 27.39
N HIS A 494 -6.41 -9.20 27.13
CA HIS A 494 -7.48 -8.59 27.92
C HIS A 494 -7.40 -8.98 29.40
N SER A 495 -7.16 -10.26 29.71
CA SER A 495 -6.95 -10.74 31.08
C SER A 495 -5.75 -10.06 31.75
N GLU A 496 -4.65 -9.84 31.03
CA GLU A 496 -3.48 -9.13 31.54
C GLU A 496 -3.76 -7.66 31.82
N TRP A 497 -4.42 -6.96 30.89
CA TRP A 497 -4.80 -5.56 31.07
C TRP A 497 -5.85 -5.35 32.17
N LEU A 498 -6.80 -6.28 32.33
CA LEU A 498 -7.72 -6.25 33.47
C LEU A 498 -6.98 -6.45 34.81
N ARG A 499 -5.95 -7.29 34.86
CA ARG A 499 -5.13 -7.45 36.09
C ARG A 499 -4.33 -6.19 36.39
N GLN A 500 -3.82 -5.53 35.35
CA GLN A 500 -2.97 -4.36 35.49
C GLN A 500 -3.76 -3.08 35.78
N PHE A 501 -4.91 -2.88 35.12
CA PHE A 501 -5.65 -1.61 35.12
C PHE A 501 -7.14 -1.73 35.47
N GLY A 502 -7.68 -2.96 35.51
CA GLY A 502 -9.11 -3.22 35.69
C GLY A 502 -9.52 -3.51 37.14
N SER A 503 -10.80 -3.83 37.32
CA SER A 503 -11.40 -4.23 38.60
C SER A 503 -11.38 -5.76 38.76
N SER A 504 -11.27 -6.24 40.01
CA SER A 504 -11.12 -7.67 40.34
C SER A 504 -12.24 -8.58 39.83
N ASP A 505 -13.47 -8.07 39.73
CA ASP A 505 -14.68 -8.89 39.56
C ASP A 505 -14.78 -9.57 38.17
N GLN A 506 -14.05 -9.08 37.17
CA GLN A 506 -14.04 -9.65 35.81
C GLN A 506 -12.94 -10.71 35.58
N LEU A 507 -12.00 -10.86 36.52
CA LEU A 507 -10.76 -11.62 36.33
C LEU A 507 -10.94 -13.14 36.36
N ASP A 508 -11.79 -13.65 37.24
CA ASP A 508 -11.95 -15.09 37.41
C ASP A 508 -12.63 -15.71 36.17
N SER A 509 -13.71 -15.07 35.69
CA SER A 509 -14.45 -15.54 34.51
C SER A 509 -13.64 -15.51 33.21
N ILE A 510 -12.74 -14.53 33.03
CA ILE A 510 -11.87 -14.49 31.84
C ILE A 510 -10.73 -15.50 31.95
N GLY A 511 -10.19 -15.74 33.15
CA GLY A 511 -9.14 -16.73 33.39
C GLY A 511 -9.55 -18.14 32.99
N ASP A 512 -10.72 -18.59 33.46
CA ASP A 512 -11.26 -19.92 33.11
C ASP A 512 -11.46 -20.07 31.59
N GLN A 513 -11.91 -19.01 30.92
CA GLN A 513 -12.10 -19.00 29.47
C GLN A 513 -10.76 -19.12 28.72
N VAL A 514 -9.72 -18.43 29.17
CA VAL A 514 -8.36 -18.53 28.60
C VAL A 514 -7.86 -19.97 28.68
N ASP A 515 -8.02 -20.62 29.83
CA ASP A 515 -7.56 -22.00 30.05
C ASP A 515 -8.38 -23.04 29.30
N GLN A 516 -9.69 -22.83 29.15
CA GLN A 516 -10.55 -23.67 28.31
C GLN A 516 -10.15 -23.55 26.84
N THR A 517 -10.04 -22.32 26.33
CA THR A 517 -9.68 -22.03 24.92
C THR A 517 -8.33 -22.66 24.56
N TYR A 518 -7.32 -22.52 25.42
CA TYR A 518 -5.99 -23.11 25.19
C TYR A 518 -6.04 -24.64 25.07
N ARG A 519 -6.73 -25.31 25.99
CA ARG A 519 -6.87 -26.78 25.99
C ARG A 519 -7.62 -27.25 24.75
N SER A 520 -8.79 -26.68 24.51
CA SER A 520 -9.63 -27.03 23.36
C SER A 520 -8.92 -26.80 22.04
N PHE A 521 -8.16 -25.70 21.89
CA PHE A 521 -7.41 -25.44 20.67
C PHE A 521 -6.43 -26.58 20.37
N ASN A 522 -5.62 -26.97 21.37
CA ASN A 522 -4.61 -28.01 21.21
C ASN A 522 -5.21 -29.41 21.04
N GLU A 523 -6.40 -29.66 21.57
CA GLU A 523 -7.12 -30.93 21.41
C GLU A 523 -7.85 -31.03 20.06
N ARG A 524 -8.43 -29.94 19.57
CA ARG A 524 -9.31 -29.93 18.40
C ARG A 524 -8.59 -29.65 17.08
N PHE A 525 -7.58 -28.78 17.06
CA PHE A 525 -6.93 -28.36 15.81
C PHE A 525 -5.76 -29.23 15.38
N TRP A 526 -5.20 -30.09 16.24
CA TRP A 526 -4.05 -30.92 15.85
C TRP A 526 -4.46 -32.05 14.91
N PHE A 527 -3.91 -32.05 13.69
CA PHE A 527 -4.08 -33.12 12.72
C PHE A 527 -2.84 -34.02 12.70
N ALA A 528 -2.93 -35.14 13.42
CA ALA A 528 -1.79 -36.01 13.69
C ALA A 528 -1.25 -36.72 12.44
N GLU A 529 -2.12 -37.08 11.48
CA GLU A 529 -1.71 -37.76 10.25
C GLU A 529 -0.88 -36.86 9.32
N GLY A 530 -1.10 -35.54 9.37
CA GLY A 530 -0.38 -34.56 8.56
C GLY A 530 0.74 -33.81 9.28
N ASN A 531 0.87 -33.97 10.61
CA ASN A 531 1.78 -33.17 11.45
C ASN A 531 1.60 -31.66 11.29
N HIS A 532 0.36 -31.20 11.15
CA HIS A 532 0.03 -29.78 11.06
C HIS A 532 -1.34 -29.52 11.71
N LEU A 533 -1.84 -28.28 11.66
CA LEU A 533 -3.18 -27.97 12.16
C LEU A 533 -4.25 -28.16 11.08
N PHE A 534 -5.45 -28.59 11.48
CA PHE A 534 -6.65 -28.38 10.66
C PHE A 534 -6.82 -26.88 10.38
N ASP A 535 -7.20 -26.51 9.16
CA ASP A 535 -7.47 -25.11 8.83
C ASP A 535 -8.79 -24.63 9.43
N ILE A 536 -9.77 -25.54 9.50
CA ILE A 536 -11.11 -25.32 10.06
C ILE A 536 -11.51 -26.56 10.86
N VAL A 537 -12.11 -26.34 12.02
CA VAL A 537 -12.80 -27.37 12.82
C VAL A 537 -14.29 -27.04 12.89
N ASP A 538 -15.14 -28.07 12.97
CA ASP A 538 -16.60 -27.91 13.00
C ASP A 538 -17.11 -27.07 11.81
N GLY A 539 -16.49 -27.25 10.64
CA GLY A 539 -16.89 -26.64 9.38
C GLY A 539 -18.14 -27.30 8.80
N GLU A 540 -18.70 -26.73 7.73
CA GLU A 540 -19.93 -27.22 7.10
C GLU A 540 -19.82 -28.67 6.60
N CYS A 541 -18.63 -29.05 6.15
CA CYS A 541 -18.30 -30.38 5.66
C CYS A 541 -17.50 -31.21 6.69
N GLY A 542 -17.45 -30.78 7.94
CA GLY A 542 -16.56 -31.34 8.98
C GLY A 542 -15.23 -30.58 9.10
N ASP A 543 -14.22 -31.26 9.64
CA ASP A 543 -12.90 -30.69 9.87
C ASP A 543 -12.09 -30.66 8.56
N ASP A 544 -11.46 -29.53 8.26
CA ASP A 544 -10.69 -29.28 7.03
C ASP A 544 -9.19 -29.46 7.30
N ALA A 545 -8.61 -30.52 6.72
CA ALA A 545 -7.18 -30.85 6.82
C ALA A 545 -6.31 -30.17 5.75
N SER A 546 -6.82 -29.16 5.05
CA SER A 546 -6.04 -28.43 4.05
C SER A 546 -4.82 -27.76 4.68
N LEU A 547 -3.63 -28.05 4.13
CA LEU A 547 -2.40 -27.42 4.59
C LEU A 547 -2.33 -25.96 4.09
N ARG A 548 -2.48 -25.02 5.03
CA ARG A 548 -2.51 -23.58 4.80
C ARG A 548 -1.57 -22.84 5.78
N PRO A 549 -1.14 -21.60 5.45
CA PRO A 549 -0.24 -20.83 6.30
C PRO A 549 -0.93 -20.25 7.55
N ASN A 550 -2.26 -20.33 7.66
CA ASN A 550 -3.05 -19.79 8.78
C ASN A 550 -2.61 -20.35 10.15
N GLN A 551 -2.11 -21.58 10.19
CA GLN A 551 -1.58 -22.18 11.42
C GLN A 551 -0.39 -21.41 12.02
N LEU A 552 0.36 -20.63 11.22
CA LEU A 552 1.47 -19.80 11.71
C LEU A 552 1.02 -18.78 12.77
N PHE A 553 -0.24 -18.33 12.72
CA PHE A 553 -0.79 -17.41 13.72
C PHE A 553 -0.91 -18.05 15.10
N ALA A 554 -1.03 -19.38 15.18
CA ALA A 554 -1.11 -20.10 16.45
C ALA A 554 0.18 -20.00 17.28
N LEU A 555 1.30 -19.62 16.66
CA LEU A 555 2.60 -19.46 17.33
C LEU A 555 3.33 -18.15 17.05
N SER A 556 2.86 -17.28 16.15
CA SER A 556 3.55 -16.01 15.80
C SER A 556 3.03 -14.77 16.55
N LEU A 557 1.82 -14.81 17.11
CA LEU A 557 1.19 -13.71 17.87
C LEU A 557 1.86 -13.47 19.23
N THR A 558 1.51 -12.39 19.95
CA THR A 558 2.10 -12.08 21.27
C THR A 558 2.02 -13.26 22.23
N HIS A 559 0.84 -13.88 22.33
CA HIS A 559 0.60 -15.09 23.12
C HIS A 559 0.31 -16.29 22.21
N PRO A 560 1.25 -17.24 22.06
CA PRO A 560 1.03 -18.43 21.25
C PRO A 560 0.02 -19.37 21.93
N VAL A 561 -0.99 -19.81 21.20
CA VAL A 561 -1.96 -20.81 21.67
C VAL A 561 -1.48 -22.24 21.45
N LEU A 562 -0.65 -22.47 20.42
CA LEU A 562 -0.13 -23.79 20.10
C LEU A 562 0.91 -24.23 21.13
N GLY A 563 0.78 -25.44 21.65
CA GLY A 563 1.77 -26.03 22.54
C GLY A 563 3.13 -26.23 21.86
N ARG A 564 4.22 -25.90 22.56
CA ARG A 564 5.61 -25.93 22.05
C ARG A 564 6.01 -27.23 21.33
N LYS A 565 5.45 -28.37 21.76
CA LYS A 565 5.71 -29.70 21.18
C LYS A 565 5.35 -29.82 19.69
N HIS A 566 4.50 -28.94 19.17
CA HIS A 566 4.03 -28.96 17.78
C HIS A 566 4.60 -27.82 16.93
N TRP A 567 5.43 -26.95 17.49
CA TRP A 567 5.92 -25.79 16.75
C TRP A 567 6.81 -26.17 15.58
N ASP A 568 7.75 -27.08 15.82
CA ASP A 568 8.72 -27.48 14.79
C ASP A 568 8.01 -28.18 13.63
N ASP A 569 7.05 -29.07 13.93
CA ASP A 569 6.20 -29.74 12.92
C ASP A 569 5.45 -28.74 12.01
N VAL A 570 4.81 -27.74 12.63
CA VAL A 570 4.06 -26.71 11.89
C VAL A 570 4.98 -25.84 11.02
N ILE A 571 6.12 -25.43 11.57
CA ILE A 571 7.12 -24.63 10.88
C ILE A 571 7.68 -25.41 9.69
N ASP A 572 8.12 -26.64 9.91
CA ASP A 572 8.72 -27.50 8.87
C ASP A 572 7.72 -27.76 7.74
N SER A 573 6.45 -28.03 8.07
CA SER A 573 5.38 -28.19 7.07
C SER A 573 5.18 -26.93 6.21
N CYS A 574 5.24 -25.74 6.82
CA CYS A 574 5.13 -24.47 6.09
C CYS A 574 6.36 -24.20 5.22
N VAL A 575 7.57 -24.47 5.71
CA VAL A 575 8.82 -24.34 4.94
C VAL A 575 8.82 -25.27 3.74
N GLU A 576 8.45 -26.54 3.93
CA GLU A 576 8.52 -27.55 2.89
C GLU A 576 7.48 -27.32 1.77
N HIS A 577 6.26 -26.96 2.14
CA HIS A 577 5.14 -27.00 1.19
C HIS A 577 4.62 -25.63 0.75
N LEU A 578 4.83 -24.58 1.55
CA LEU A 578 4.20 -23.28 1.33
C LEU A 578 5.20 -22.16 1.01
N LEU A 579 6.41 -22.19 1.59
CA LEU A 579 7.40 -21.15 1.41
C LEU A 579 7.89 -21.04 -0.05
N THR A 580 8.09 -19.81 -0.49
CA THR A 580 8.64 -19.42 -1.80
C THR A 580 9.61 -18.25 -1.59
N PRO A 581 10.40 -17.87 -2.61
CA PRO A 581 11.25 -16.68 -2.52
C PRO A 581 10.51 -15.36 -2.26
N LEU A 582 9.19 -15.31 -2.47
CA LEU A 582 8.38 -14.08 -2.44
C LEU A 582 7.25 -14.12 -1.39
N GLY A 583 7.31 -15.07 -0.45
CA GLY A 583 6.28 -15.27 0.59
C GLY A 583 5.76 -16.69 0.65
N LEU A 584 4.54 -16.89 1.17
CA LEU A 584 3.95 -18.22 1.36
C LEU A 584 2.74 -18.43 0.45
N ARG A 585 2.63 -19.63 -0.13
CA ARG A 585 1.41 -20.09 -0.81
C ARG A 585 0.25 -20.16 0.17
N SER A 586 -0.91 -19.71 -0.26
CA SER A 586 -2.17 -19.77 0.50
C SER A 586 -2.73 -21.19 0.66
N LEU A 587 -2.28 -22.15 -0.17
CA LEU A 587 -2.66 -23.56 -0.14
C LEU A 587 -1.50 -24.41 -0.67
N ALA A 588 -1.28 -25.58 -0.07
CA ALA A 588 -0.27 -26.53 -0.53
C ALA A 588 -0.58 -27.12 -1.92
N MET A 589 0.46 -27.35 -2.71
CA MET A 589 0.35 -27.88 -4.08
C MET A 589 -0.22 -29.31 -4.15
N SER A 590 -0.19 -30.05 -3.05
CA SER A 590 -0.77 -31.39 -2.95
C SER A 590 -2.30 -31.39 -2.89
N SER A 591 -2.92 -30.24 -2.61
CA SER A 591 -4.38 -30.13 -2.55
C SER A 591 -4.99 -30.18 -3.96
N PRO A 592 -6.14 -30.88 -4.15
CA PRO A 592 -6.87 -30.88 -5.42
C PRO A 592 -7.41 -29.49 -5.79
N ASP A 593 -7.60 -28.60 -4.82
CA ASP A 593 -8.11 -27.25 -5.03
C ASP A 593 -7.00 -26.23 -5.34
N TYR A 594 -5.75 -26.69 -5.53
CA TYR A 594 -4.62 -25.83 -5.82
C TYR A 594 -4.71 -25.18 -7.22
N HIS A 595 -4.65 -23.86 -7.23
CA HIS A 595 -4.63 -22.96 -8.37
C HIS A 595 -3.42 -22.04 -8.32
N GLY A 596 -2.28 -22.51 -8.85
CA GLY A 596 -1.01 -21.77 -8.84
C GLY A 596 -0.86 -20.64 -9.86
N VAL A 597 -1.87 -20.37 -10.70
CA VAL A 597 -1.83 -19.33 -11.75
C VAL A 597 -2.96 -18.33 -11.53
N TYR A 598 -2.61 -17.06 -11.35
CA TYR A 598 -3.54 -15.96 -11.16
C TYR A 598 -3.64 -15.14 -12.47
N HIS A 599 -4.54 -15.55 -13.35
CA HIS A 599 -4.74 -14.91 -14.65
C HIS A 599 -6.17 -15.10 -15.19
N GLY A 600 -6.59 -14.17 -16.06
CA GLY A 600 -7.88 -14.21 -16.75
C GLY A 600 -8.92 -13.26 -16.15
N ASP A 601 -10.19 -13.57 -16.40
CA ASP A 601 -11.33 -12.82 -15.89
C ASP A 601 -11.40 -12.81 -14.35
N VAL A 602 -12.30 -11.99 -13.82
CA VAL A 602 -12.51 -11.83 -12.37
C VAL A 602 -12.78 -13.17 -11.68
N VAL A 603 -13.62 -14.03 -12.27
CA VAL A 603 -13.99 -15.32 -11.67
C VAL A 603 -12.78 -16.25 -11.52
N LYS A 604 -11.95 -16.38 -12.56
CA LYS A 604 -10.73 -17.21 -12.50
C LYS A 604 -9.70 -16.66 -11.53
N ARG A 605 -9.56 -15.33 -11.47
CA ARG A 605 -8.64 -14.67 -10.56
C ARG A 605 -9.09 -14.86 -9.10
N ASP A 606 -10.35 -14.61 -8.80
CA ASP A 606 -10.92 -14.80 -7.47
C ASP A 606 -10.82 -16.26 -7.03
N ALA A 607 -11.06 -17.20 -7.96
CA ALA A 607 -10.88 -18.65 -7.72
C ALA A 607 -9.47 -19.03 -7.26
N ALA A 608 -8.43 -18.35 -7.76
CA ALA A 608 -7.04 -18.62 -7.42
C ALA A 608 -6.51 -17.81 -6.23
N TYR A 609 -7.17 -16.70 -5.86
CA TYR A 609 -6.65 -15.66 -4.95
C TYR A 609 -6.15 -16.18 -3.59
N HIS A 610 -6.88 -17.14 -3.01
CA HIS A 610 -6.48 -17.83 -1.77
C HIS A 610 -6.36 -19.36 -1.94
N GLN A 611 -6.21 -19.84 -3.17
CA GLN A 611 -6.13 -21.27 -3.47
C GLN A 611 -4.76 -21.65 -4.05
N GLY A 612 -3.67 -21.02 -3.62
CA GLY A 612 -2.32 -21.38 -4.07
C GLY A 612 -1.45 -20.21 -4.49
N THR A 613 -2.05 -19.04 -4.71
CA THR A 613 -1.37 -17.75 -4.84
C THR A 613 -0.46 -17.51 -3.63
N VAL A 614 0.73 -16.95 -3.89
CA VAL A 614 1.73 -16.57 -2.87
C VAL A 614 1.40 -15.20 -2.33
N TRP A 615 1.44 -15.05 -1.01
CA TRP A 615 1.22 -13.79 -0.29
C TRP A 615 2.50 -13.36 0.42
N SER A 616 2.98 -12.16 0.13
CA SER A 616 4.26 -11.65 0.66
C SER A 616 4.21 -11.36 2.15
N TRP A 617 3.12 -10.77 2.65
CA TRP A 617 3.00 -10.38 4.05
C TRP A 617 3.12 -11.56 5.02
N LEU A 618 2.79 -12.78 4.59
CA LEU A 618 2.92 -14.00 5.40
C LEU A 618 4.37 -14.32 5.77
N ILE A 619 5.36 -13.69 5.12
CA ILE A 619 6.76 -13.81 5.52
C ILE A 619 6.99 -13.33 6.96
N GLY A 620 6.25 -12.33 7.42
CA GLY A 620 6.39 -11.80 8.78
C GLY A 620 5.97 -12.81 9.85
N PRO A 621 4.74 -13.37 9.81
CA PRO A 621 4.33 -14.47 10.68
C PRO A 621 5.28 -15.67 10.62
N MET A 622 5.78 -16.02 9.43
CA MET A 622 6.76 -17.11 9.26
C MET A 622 8.08 -16.84 9.99
N VAL A 623 8.66 -15.65 9.80
CA VAL A 623 9.90 -15.24 10.47
C VAL A 623 9.68 -15.12 11.98
N ARG A 624 8.56 -14.56 12.45
CA ARG A 624 8.21 -14.52 13.89
C ARG A 624 8.15 -15.92 14.50
N ALA A 625 7.48 -16.86 13.84
CA ALA A 625 7.37 -18.24 14.28
C ALA A 625 8.76 -18.91 14.35
N TRP A 626 9.55 -18.78 13.28
CA TRP A 626 10.92 -19.32 13.22
C TRP A 626 11.82 -18.75 14.30
N CYS A 627 11.93 -17.43 14.39
CA CYS A 627 12.76 -16.74 15.37
C CYS A 627 12.36 -17.09 16.80
N ARG A 628 11.08 -17.34 17.07
CA ARG A 628 10.61 -17.75 18.39
C ARG A 628 10.97 -19.20 18.71
N ALA A 629 10.85 -20.11 17.75
CA ALA A 629 11.18 -21.53 17.93
C ALA A 629 12.70 -21.76 17.96
N ASN A 630 13.45 -20.98 17.19
CA ASN A 630 14.89 -21.08 16.96
C ASN A 630 15.59 -19.73 17.21
N PRO A 631 15.74 -19.28 18.47
CA PRO A 631 16.29 -17.96 18.82
C PRO A 631 17.67 -17.64 18.24
N ASP A 632 18.48 -18.67 17.98
CA ASP A 632 19.87 -18.55 17.54
C ASP A 632 20.03 -18.73 16.03
N ARG A 633 18.92 -18.88 15.26
CA ARG A 633 18.95 -19.19 13.82
C ARG A 633 18.34 -18.09 12.95
N GLY A 634 18.59 -16.83 13.31
CA GLY A 634 18.17 -15.67 12.50
C GLY A 634 18.77 -15.68 11.09
N ASP A 635 19.92 -16.32 10.90
CA ASP A 635 20.59 -16.53 9.60
C ASP A 635 19.67 -17.20 8.57
N VAL A 636 18.95 -18.25 8.97
CA VAL A 636 18.03 -18.98 8.06
C VAL A 636 16.86 -18.12 7.64
N ALA A 637 16.31 -17.34 8.57
CA ALA A 637 15.21 -16.43 8.27
C ALA A 637 15.65 -15.27 7.37
N ALA A 638 16.91 -14.83 7.46
CA ALA A 638 17.48 -13.81 6.57
C ALA A 638 17.45 -14.26 5.10
N ASP A 639 17.82 -15.52 4.84
CA ASP A 639 17.83 -16.09 3.47
C ASP A 639 16.44 -16.06 2.81
N TRP A 640 15.36 -16.15 3.60
CA TRP A 640 14.00 -16.10 3.07
C TRP A 640 13.57 -14.69 2.62
N LEU A 641 14.30 -13.65 3.03
CA LEU A 641 13.97 -12.26 2.69
C LEU A 641 14.58 -11.80 1.37
N VAL A 642 15.64 -12.48 0.89
CA VAL A 642 16.44 -12.07 -0.28
C VAL A 642 15.57 -11.86 -1.52
N GLY A 643 14.65 -12.78 -1.84
CA GLY A 643 13.79 -12.65 -3.02
C GLY A 643 12.85 -11.44 -2.95
N LEU A 644 12.37 -11.08 -1.76
CA LEU A 644 11.58 -9.86 -1.56
C LEU A 644 12.43 -8.58 -1.70
N GLU A 645 13.70 -8.62 -1.27
CA GLU A 645 14.62 -7.49 -1.47
C GLU A 645 14.95 -7.25 -2.95
N GLU A 646 15.13 -8.33 -3.71
CA GLU A 646 15.30 -8.27 -5.17
C GLU A 646 14.05 -7.72 -5.86
N HIS A 647 12.86 -8.11 -5.41
CA HIS A 647 11.57 -7.64 -5.94
C HIS A 647 11.37 -6.12 -5.83
N LEU A 648 12.05 -5.43 -4.91
CA LEU A 648 12.02 -3.96 -4.84
C LEU A 648 12.55 -3.29 -6.13
N GLY A 649 13.31 -4.01 -6.98
CA GLY A 649 13.73 -3.55 -8.30
C GLY A 649 12.75 -3.88 -9.43
N GLU A 650 11.64 -4.56 -9.14
CA GLU A 650 10.69 -5.10 -10.10
C GLU A 650 9.27 -4.54 -9.91
N SER A 651 8.36 -4.85 -10.84
CA SER A 651 6.96 -4.39 -10.80
C SER A 651 6.85 -2.88 -10.48
N CYS A 652 6.40 -2.47 -9.29
CA CYS A 652 6.52 -1.09 -8.83
C CYS A 652 7.81 -0.91 -8.03
N ILE A 653 8.74 -0.13 -8.57
CA ILE A 653 10.09 0.02 -8.00
C ILE A 653 10.01 0.67 -6.62
N GLY A 654 10.76 0.12 -5.67
CA GLY A 654 10.75 0.49 -4.26
C GLY A 654 9.59 -0.09 -3.46
N GLN A 655 8.75 -0.95 -4.05
CA GLN A 655 7.55 -1.50 -3.41
C GLN A 655 7.55 -3.02 -3.37
N LEU A 656 6.74 -3.57 -2.46
CA LEU A 656 6.39 -4.99 -2.44
C LEU A 656 4.96 -5.19 -2.90
N SER A 657 4.78 -6.14 -3.81
CA SER A 657 3.47 -6.50 -4.34
C SER A 657 2.71 -7.38 -3.36
N GLU A 658 1.38 -7.29 -3.43
CA GLU A 658 0.44 -8.01 -2.58
C GLU A 658 0.58 -9.53 -2.72
N ILE A 659 0.57 -9.99 -3.98
CA ILE A 659 0.54 -11.40 -4.33
C ILE A 659 1.40 -11.73 -5.53
N PHE A 660 1.78 -13.01 -5.61
CA PHE A 660 2.52 -13.59 -6.72
C PHE A 660 1.86 -14.91 -7.14
N GLU A 661 2.07 -15.31 -8.40
CA GLU A 661 1.63 -16.63 -8.85
C GLU A 661 2.23 -17.74 -7.95
N GLY A 662 1.42 -18.76 -7.66
CA GLY A 662 1.82 -19.92 -6.86
C GLY A 662 2.91 -20.78 -7.50
N ASN A 663 2.90 -20.82 -8.83
CA ASN A 663 3.88 -21.54 -9.64
C ASN A 663 5.03 -20.61 -10.04
N ALA A 664 6.22 -21.19 -10.18
CA ALA A 664 7.34 -20.48 -10.79
C ALA A 664 6.97 -19.99 -12.21
N PRO A 665 7.40 -18.79 -12.63
CA PRO A 665 8.41 -17.94 -12.00
C PRO A 665 7.85 -16.94 -10.96
N HIS A 666 6.65 -17.16 -10.40
CA HIS A 666 6.05 -16.30 -9.37
C HIS A 666 5.84 -14.86 -9.83
N ALA A 667 5.23 -14.66 -11.01
CA ALA A 667 4.97 -13.33 -11.52
C ALA A 667 4.13 -12.51 -10.52
N ALA A 668 4.53 -11.26 -10.27
CA ALA A 668 3.78 -10.33 -9.42
C ALA A 668 2.39 -10.04 -10.00
N LYS A 669 1.38 -10.06 -9.13
CA LYS A 669 -0.03 -9.81 -9.43
C LYS A 669 -0.64 -8.96 -8.32
N GLY A 670 -1.95 -8.73 -8.42
CA GLY A 670 -2.66 -7.98 -7.39
C GLY A 670 -2.08 -6.58 -7.25
N CYS A 671 -2.18 -6.02 -6.04
CA CYS A 671 -1.80 -4.65 -5.78
C CYS A 671 -0.29 -4.51 -5.85
N ASN A 672 0.18 -3.49 -6.56
CA ASN A 672 1.62 -3.36 -6.84
C ASN A 672 2.41 -2.86 -5.62
N ALA A 673 1.77 -2.04 -4.78
CA ALA A 673 2.34 -1.45 -3.58
C ALA A 673 1.38 -1.67 -2.42
N GLN A 674 1.82 -2.41 -1.39
CA GLN A 674 0.89 -2.96 -0.42
C GLN A 674 1.48 -2.89 1.01
N ALA A 675 0.71 -2.23 1.89
CA ALA A 675 1.06 -1.82 3.25
C ALA A 675 1.50 -2.99 4.13
N TRP A 676 0.74 -4.09 4.17
CA TRP A 676 1.10 -5.23 5.03
C TRP A 676 2.35 -5.97 4.54
N SER A 677 2.65 -5.92 3.24
CA SER A 677 3.84 -6.54 2.65
C SER A 677 5.08 -5.79 3.10
N ILE A 678 5.04 -4.45 3.05
CA ILE A 678 6.11 -3.59 3.57
C ILE A 678 6.20 -3.67 5.09
N GLY A 679 5.07 -3.63 5.79
CA GLY A 679 5.01 -3.68 7.25
C GLY A 679 5.59 -4.98 7.80
N GLU A 680 5.15 -6.14 7.32
CA GLU A 680 5.66 -7.43 7.78
C GLU A 680 7.11 -7.69 7.34
N MET A 681 7.55 -7.18 6.18
CA MET A 681 8.95 -7.24 5.77
C MET A 681 9.86 -6.43 6.71
N LEU A 682 9.46 -5.20 7.08
CA LEU A 682 10.20 -4.38 8.05
C LEU A 682 10.34 -5.08 9.39
N ILE A 683 9.27 -5.70 9.88
CA ILE A 683 9.30 -6.44 11.14
C ILE A 683 10.19 -7.67 11.04
N ALA A 684 10.12 -8.42 9.93
CA ALA A 684 10.96 -9.57 9.68
C ALA A 684 12.46 -9.19 9.70
N LYS A 685 12.86 -8.14 8.96
CA LYS A 685 14.25 -7.64 8.98
C LYS A 685 14.72 -7.24 10.38
N GLN A 686 13.87 -6.54 11.15
CA GLN A 686 14.21 -6.16 12.53
C GLN A 686 14.39 -7.37 13.46
N LEU A 687 13.57 -8.40 13.31
CA LEU A 687 13.68 -9.63 14.12
C LEU A 687 14.98 -10.38 13.82
N VAL A 688 15.29 -10.56 12.53
CA VAL A 688 16.51 -11.22 12.06
C VAL A 688 17.77 -10.49 12.56
N ALA A 689 17.80 -9.16 12.46
CA ALA A 689 18.95 -8.38 12.91
C ALA A 689 19.14 -8.43 14.43
N ARG A 690 18.05 -8.35 15.21
CA ARG A 690 18.13 -8.48 16.68
C ARG A 690 18.70 -9.83 17.13
N GLN A 691 18.38 -10.91 16.42
CA GLN A 691 18.94 -12.23 16.73
C GLN A 691 20.42 -12.33 16.35
N SER A 692 20.79 -11.77 15.19
CA SER A 692 22.18 -11.73 14.75
C SER A 692 23.07 -10.96 15.73
N ALA A 693 22.57 -9.85 16.28
CA ALA A 693 23.27 -9.04 17.28
C ALA A 693 23.44 -9.75 18.64
N ASN A 694 22.48 -10.60 19.04
CA ASN A 694 22.61 -11.39 20.28
C ASN A 694 23.63 -12.54 20.16
N ASN A 695 23.94 -12.97 18.92
CA ASN A 695 24.87 -14.05 18.63
C ASN A 695 26.33 -13.58 18.38
N ALA A 696 26.54 -12.27 18.18
CA ALA A 696 27.84 -11.63 17.96
C ALA A 696 28.43 -11.11 19.27
#